data_AF-A0A1I7CGC6-F1
#
_entry.id   AF-A0A1I7CGC6-F1
#
_cell.length_a   1.000
_cell.length_b   1.000
_cell.length_c   1.000
_cell.angle_alpha   90.00
_cell.angle_beta   90.00
_cell.angle_gamma   90.00
#
_symmetry.space_group_name_H-M   'P 1'
#
loop_
_entity.id
_entity.type
_entity.pdbx_description
1 polymer ?
#
loop_
_entity_poly.entity_id
_entity_poly.type
_entity_poly.pdbx_seq_one_letter_code
_entity_poly.pdbx_strand_id
1 'polypeptide(L)'
;MTTLLVPVTLDVLVVRPGDDDTWAETRSPDPAPEPGKRLRQSLAPEPFTDLTKGRKPGAYVQWLLPDGLGHGERDGDRVRFRPLPNRWLLVRLSGPTTPGPRAVHAWLLPDTSTEQPARLDDALVATTLPPAGVPLEDPLSAAGPGDPAWSSYFDNVQGRFALHDDLAGVTGPVAYLVCGWYVDPAADPLHGATGVDFWMRMDALGWDVDRDRPMPTVPDQVLLHGAAVAIGWPEQRWPGGGDLGLEDELRPSADTVELGIGETTTEAVTALLGDGGTAGRMVEGFLAGLLGELGAPDGPARVDAELHARRFSSVASESGTEAIWDPATPTAVNPGTGGFRTVARPGPRSFQAVDPTLVVRGGGRSLRFGGDGRFDPLDRLRCRVDGDQVSSFGPAGGDPGAGAAVLPVDVFATLRPLAGLPTACDALLVELAALDPGSAPDLAAAALSPVADIRSRWWGSWDVAADPDLMAGATVVGLLPSPVAVAPPVRPWAPVHLELAGTYLGSPRAVHDWVLGDHDFTERPGAAAGTDGRSVAGRVLLTGGAAQALAGAAVKAIAVAGAAGEEIAEQLLDEIGPDRPLAVALAHQDLLSGVLETLTAQLRRDPTGALVRAPDVEPGDVAPGRRPAGFTALRAGHLRLDRLRLVDGFGRYLELAPDAVRRSEGMAGPEPGLTQLVPRFTAPARVLLRYVDATGATRDASGGVSPVCGYLTPSPLDGTLAFADADGQSRGRLVPATGGALWEPEAGRSAALGTRPSTDLANPTLGVLADALFTADRAVPGPDGALASTVVLLDTTRWTVDRTGRAGTEHLSLLLGHPIVVLRAALRIEIEDPRRPPENLAVELPVRLGELTRRTDGLLAYFAHDDWSHIRAVHPALVDYVGDLPPFVDASGWFTVQPHVTVPLLLLVVPGADVHVTTGLLPRKEISMEREWTATALARLSPSLRAGPVLRDAAVSRLPVPSDIRGEWTWHRRSDPFTWAADTVIPATTDALLPDYPPQFSDGWLTVKLLPNAVYPALQQSNEIVCARRRGGRIEGLGLRNPDGVVVVLKVAEVIRLLGTGRHAFFTRDAAGRRAGLTVVQRRDGSRYLRSEQDRIEPNNLMRLPDCPS
;
A
#
# COMPACT_ATOMS: atom_id res chain seq x y z
N MET A 1 -33.76 -6.55 -32.87
CA MET A 1 -32.73 -6.09 -31.91
C MET A 1 -33.35 -6.27 -30.55
N THR A 2 -32.61 -6.86 -29.62
CA THR A 2 -33.08 -7.07 -28.25
C THR A 2 -32.34 -6.06 -27.40
N THR A 3 -33.06 -5.25 -26.64
CA THR A 3 -32.46 -4.18 -25.82
C THR A 3 -32.28 -4.69 -24.39
N LEU A 4 -31.10 -4.45 -23.82
CA LEU A 4 -30.84 -4.63 -22.39
C LEU A 4 -31.28 -3.36 -21.66
N LEU A 5 -32.18 -3.51 -20.70
CA LEU A 5 -32.65 -2.46 -19.81
C LEU A 5 -31.73 -2.41 -18.59
N VAL A 6 -30.92 -1.36 -18.51
CA VAL A 6 -29.94 -1.15 -17.45
C VAL A 6 -30.46 -0.07 -16.49
N PRO A 7 -30.67 -0.40 -15.20
CA PRO A 7 -31.09 0.58 -14.20
C PRO A 7 -30.10 1.75 -14.04
N VAL A 8 -30.63 2.96 -13.90
CA VAL A 8 -29.93 4.13 -13.33
C VAL A 8 -30.67 4.62 -12.10
N THR A 9 -29.92 5.20 -11.16
CA THR A 9 -30.52 5.89 -10.01
C THR A 9 -31.02 7.25 -10.47
N LEU A 10 -32.26 7.60 -10.14
CA LEU A 10 -32.85 8.92 -10.41
C LEU A 10 -33.10 9.67 -9.10
N ASP A 11 -32.32 10.71 -8.84
CA ASP A 11 -32.54 11.61 -7.71
C ASP A 11 -33.44 12.77 -8.11
N VAL A 12 -34.45 13.05 -7.28
CA VAL A 12 -35.30 14.22 -7.43
C VAL A 12 -35.32 15.01 -6.15
N LEU A 13 -34.58 16.11 -6.13
CA LEU A 13 -34.64 17.07 -5.02
C LEU A 13 -35.73 18.10 -5.29
N VAL A 14 -36.80 18.06 -4.50
CA VAL A 14 -37.87 19.05 -4.56
C VAL A 14 -37.51 20.26 -3.70
N VAL A 15 -37.53 21.43 -4.31
CA VAL A 15 -37.41 22.73 -3.61
C VAL A 15 -38.78 23.39 -3.66
N ARG A 16 -39.41 23.59 -2.51
CA ARG A 16 -40.77 24.12 -2.42
C ARG A 16 -40.77 25.64 -2.31
N PRO A 17 -41.88 26.31 -2.71
CA PRO A 17 -42.02 27.73 -2.47
C PRO A 17 -41.97 28.04 -0.97
N GLY A 18 -41.01 28.86 -0.54
CA GLY A 18 -40.79 29.19 0.87
C GLY A 18 -39.66 28.42 1.56
N ASP A 19 -39.00 27.49 0.86
CA ASP A 19 -37.76 26.89 1.34
C ASP A 19 -36.63 27.94 1.33
N ASP A 20 -36.12 28.29 2.51
CA ASP A 20 -35.04 29.29 2.70
C ASP A 20 -33.65 28.63 2.91
N ASP A 21 -33.45 27.43 2.39
CA ASP A 21 -32.19 26.69 2.49
C ASP A 21 -31.03 27.45 1.80
N THR A 22 -29.84 27.40 2.41
CA THR A 22 -28.59 27.86 1.80
C THR A 22 -27.89 26.71 1.06
N TRP A 23 -27.22 27.03 -0.04
CA TRP A 23 -26.65 26.04 -0.96
C TRP A 23 -25.22 26.42 -1.29
N ALA A 24 -24.31 25.46 -1.24
CA ALA A 24 -22.93 25.62 -1.68
C ALA A 24 -22.87 25.78 -3.21
N GLU A 25 -21.93 26.59 -3.69
CA GLU A 25 -21.60 26.66 -5.11
C GLU A 25 -20.81 25.41 -5.52
N THR A 26 -21.37 24.65 -6.47
CA THR A 26 -20.78 23.39 -6.96
C THR A 26 -20.40 23.43 -8.44
N ARG A 27 -20.85 24.45 -9.20
CA ARG A 27 -20.59 24.51 -10.63
C ARG A 27 -19.12 24.82 -10.92
N SER A 28 -18.47 23.90 -11.62
CA SER A 28 -17.12 24.09 -12.15
C SER A 28 -17.18 25.07 -13.34
N PRO A 29 -16.38 26.14 -13.37
CA PRO A 29 -16.28 26.99 -14.54
C PRO A 29 -15.65 26.23 -15.71
N ASP A 30 -16.09 26.55 -16.93
CA ASP A 30 -15.48 25.98 -18.13
C ASP A 30 -13.99 26.37 -18.24
N PRO A 31 -13.13 25.44 -18.65
CA PRO A 31 -11.73 25.74 -18.92
C PRO A 31 -11.62 26.76 -20.06
N ALA A 32 -11.03 27.92 -19.77
CA ALA A 32 -10.90 29.03 -20.72
C ALA A 32 -9.44 29.44 -20.89
N PRO A 33 -8.61 28.63 -21.58
CA PRO A 33 -7.21 28.99 -21.82
C PRO A 33 -7.11 30.17 -22.80
N GLU A 34 -6.15 31.07 -22.56
CA GLU A 34 -5.80 32.08 -23.57
C GLU A 34 -5.25 31.39 -24.84
N PRO A 35 -5.59 31.87 -26.06
CA PRO A 35 -5.11 31.29 -27.32
C PRO A 35 -3.59 31.15 -27.36
N GLY A 36 -3.10 29.98 -27.78
CA GLY A 36 -1.66 29.67 -27.85
C GLY A 36 -0.94 29.62 -26.50
N LYS A 37 -1.64 29.62 -25.37
CA LYS A 37 -1.05 29.58 -24.02
C LYS A 37 -1.52 28.38 -23.19
N ARG A 38 -0.72 28.09 -22.17
CA ARG A 38 -1.03 27.19 -21.05
C ARG A 38 -1.22 28.04 -19.81
N LEU A 39 -2.31 27.86 -19.09
CA LEU A 39 -2.61 28.59 -17.85
C LEU A 39 -3.05 27.61 -16.76
N ARG A 40 -2.69 27.91 -15.51
CA ARG A 40 -3.24 27.22 -14.33
C ARG A 40 -4.54 27.93 -13.92
N GLN A 41 -5.65 27.21 -13.89
CA GLN A 41 -6.98 27.73 -13.54
C GLN A 41 -7.58 26.87 -12.43
N SER A 42 -8.19 27.48 -11.41
CA SER A 42 -9.03 26.73 -10.48
C SER A 42 -10.33 26.38 -11.19
N LEU A 43 -10.61 25.09 -11.36
CA LEU A 43 -11.83 24.58 -11.97
C LEU A 43 -12.86 24.16 -10.91
N ALA A 44 -12.53 24.25 -9.63
CA ALA A 44 -13.49 24.13 -8.54
C ALA A 44 -13.77 25.52 -7.93
N PRO A 45 -15.01 25.80 -7.48
CA PRO A 45 -15.29 27.02 -6.74
C PRO A 45 -14.49 27.09 -5.43
N GLU A 46 -14.29 28.30 -4.90
CA GLU A 46 -13.59 28.48 -3.64
C GLU A 46 -14.33 27.76 -2.49
N PRO A 47 -13.62 27.15 -1.53
CA PRO A 47 -14.24 26.57 -0.33
C PRO A 47 -15.11 27.60 0.41
N PHE A 48 -16.21 27.13 1.00
CA PHE A 48 -17.18 27.94 1.74
C PHE A 48 -17.91 29.02 0.92
N THR A 49 -17.94 28.87 -0.39
CA THR A 49 -18.75 29.71 -1.28
C THR A 49 -20.16 29.16 -1.38
N ASP A 50 -21.15 30.04 -1.20
CA ASP A 50 -22.57 29.75 -1.34
C ASP A 50 -23.13 30.36 -2.63
N LEU A 51 -24.23 29.78 -3.13
CA LEU A 51 -24.98 30.34 -4.24
C LEU A 51 -25.52 31.73 -3.87
N THR A 52 -25.19 32.73 -4.68
CA THR A 52 -25.66 34.12 -4.47
C THR A 52 -27.18 34.26 -4.55
N LYS A 53 -27.84 33.38 -5.30
CA LYS A 53 -29.29 33.25 -5.38
C LYS A 53 -29.60 31.80 -5.04
N GLY A 54 -30.40 31.56 -4.01
CA GLY A 54 -30.84 30.20 -3.65
C GLY A 54 -31.52 29.47 -4.81
N ARG A 55 -31.76 28.17 -4.65
CA ARG A 55 -32.43 27.36 -5.67
C ARG A 55 -33.87 27.85 -5.88
N LYS A 56 -34.29 27.97 -7.14
CA LYS A 56 -35.68 28.30 -7.48
C LYS A 56 -36.59 27.11 -7.13
N PRO A 57 -37.86 27.35 -6.76
CA PRO A 57 -38.81 26.26 -6.56
C PRO A 57 -38.95 25.36 -7.80
N GLY A 58 -39.21 24.08 -7.57
CA GLY A 58 -39.38 23.05 -8.59
C GLY A 58 -38.68 21.74 -8.23
N ALA A 59 -38.60 20.83 -9.19
CA ALA A 59 -37.90 19.55 -9.06
C ALA A 59 -36.53 19.59 -9.76
N TYR A 60 -35.47 19.28 -9.01
CA TYR A 60 -34.11 19.13 -9.50
C TYR A 60 -33.86 17.65 -9.72
N VAL A 61 -33.98 17.22 -10.97
CA VAL A 61 -33.88 15.81 -11.39
C VAL A 61 -32.45 15.55 -11.87
N GLN A 62 -31.74 14.59 -11.27
CA GLN A 62 -30.42 14.13 -11.70
C GLN A 62 -30.43 12.61 -11.77
N TRP A 63 -29.80 12.03 -12.77
CA TRP A 63 -29.59 10.58 -12.81
C TRP A 63 -28.11 10.24 -12.79
N LEU A 64 -27.79 9.23 -11.99
CA LEU A 64 -26.44 8.74 -11.81
C LEU A 64 -26.27 7.44 -12.60
N LEU A 65 -25.12 7.30 -13.23
CA LEU A 65 -24.81 6.17 -14.10
C LEU A 65 -24.25 5.01 -13.27
N PRO A 66 -24.42 3.75 -13.72
CA PRO A 66 -23.86 2.60 -13.01
C PRO A 66 -22.33 2.65 -12.96
N ASP A 67 -21.75 2.20 -11.85
CA ASP A 67 -20.30 2.18 -11.60
C ASP A 67 -19.50 1.54 -12.75
N GLY A 68 -20.06 0.49 -13.40
CA GLY A 68 -19.47 -0.15 -14.57
C GLY A 68 -19.11 0.79 -15.73
N LEU A 69 -19.84 1.91 -15.88
CA LEU A 69 -19.56 2.95 -16.88
C LEU A 69 -18.66 4.07 -16.35
N GLY A 70 -18.49 4.17 -15.03
CA GLY A 70 -17.64 5.14 -14.34
C GLY A 70 -16.18 4.70 -14.16
N HIS A 71 -15.83 3.44 -14.43
CA HIS A 71 -14.46 2.95 -14.29
C HIS A 71 -13.53 3.46 -15.39
N GLY A 72 -12.44 4.10 -14.96
CA GLY A 72 -11.34 4.50 -15.82
C GLY A 72 -10.30 3.39 -15.97
N GLU A 73 -9.88 3.10 -17.21
CA GLU A 73 -8.78 2.18 -17.50
C GLU A 73 -7.47 2.95 -17.63
N ARG A 74 -6.41 2.46 -16.98
CA ARG A 74 -5.08 3.07 -17.07
C ARG A 74 -4.40 2.67 -18.39
N ASP A 75 -4.09 3.66 -19.20
CA ASP A 75 -3.32 3.56 -20.44
C ASP A 75 -2.02 4.37 -20.30
N GLY A 76 -0.95 3.69 -19.89
CA GLY A 76 0.32 4.32 -19.51
C GLY A 76 0.16 5.25 -18.30
N ASP A 77 0.39 6.55 -18.52
CA ASP A 77 0.22 7.61 -17.51
C ASP A 77 -1.15 8.32 -17.61
N ARG A 78 -2.03 7.88 -18.52
CA ARG A 78 -3.37 8.47 -18.69
C ARG A 78 -4.44 7.49 -18.20
N VAL A 79 -5.55 8.04 -17.71
CA VAL A 79 -6.76 7.27 -17.43
C VAL A 79 -7.76 7.57 -18.53
N ARG A 80 -8.30 6.54 -19.17
CA ARG A 80 -9.36 6.66 -20.18
C ARG A 80 -10.67 6.17 -19.60
N PHE A 81 -11.71 6.98 -19.71
CA PHE A 81 -13.07 6.61 -19.34
C PHE A 81 -13.84 6.11 -20.56
N ARG A 82 -14.83 5.24 -20.34
CA ARG A 82 -15.72 4.78 -21.41
C ARG A 82 -16.64 5.92 -21.88
N PRO A 83 -17.06 5.92 -23.16
CA PRO A 83 -18.12 6.79 -23.62
C PRO A 83 -19.44 6.53 -22.86
N LEU A 84 -20.11 7.60 -22.50
CA LEU A 84 -21.42 7.58 -21.87
C LEU A 84 -22.54 7.81 -22.90
N PRO A 85 -23.78 7.40 -22.59
CA PRO A 85 -24.94 7.68 -23.44
C PRO A 85 -25.09 9.18 -23.65
N ASN A 86 -25.19 9.59 -24.92
CA ASN A 86 -25.20 10.98 -25.32
C ASN A 86 -26.60 11.50 -25.70
N ARG A 87 -27.65 10.69 -25.54
CA ARG A 87 -29.04 11.07 -25.83
C ARG A 87 -29.96 10.59 -24.72
N TRP A 88 -30.79 11.50 -24.21
CA TRP A 88 -31.70 11.22 -23.09
C TRP A 88 -33.10 11.76 -23.34
N LEU A 89 -34.11 10.95 -23.01
CA LEU A 89 -35.50 11.34 -22.90
C LEU A 89 -35.86 11.43 -21.41
N LEU A 90 -36.34 12.59 -20.97
CA LEU A 90 -37.00 12.74 -19.67
C LEU A 90 -38.50 12.90 -19.90
N VAL A 91 -39.32 12.21 -19.12
CA VAL A 91 -40.77 12.27 -19.18
C VAL A 91 -41.30 12.56 -17.79
N ARG A 92 -42.27 13.48 -17.68
CA ARG A 92 -43.03 13.76 -16.47
C ARG A 92 -44.48 13.32 -16.64
N LEU A 93 -44.97 12.51 -15.72
CA LEU A 93 -46.39 12.32 -15.46
C LEU A 93 -46.85 13.27 -14.37
N SER A 94 -47.96 13.97 -14.62
CA SER A 94 -48.49 14.97 -13.70
C SER A 94 -49.99 15.14 -13.90
N GLY A 95 -50.65 15.88 -13.00
CA GLY A 95 -52.06 16.24 -13.12
C GLY A 95 -52.87 15.90 -11.87
N PRO A 96 -54.11 16.42 -11.79
CA PRO A 96 -54.97 16.23 -10.63
C PRO A 96 -55.34 14.75 -10.46
N THR A 97 -55.67 14.36 -9.22
CA THR A 97 -56.10 13.01 -8.85
C THR A 97 -57.56 12.74 -9.24
N THR A 98 -57.86 12.90 -10.54
CA THR A 98 -59.18 12.71 -11.13
C THR A 98 -59.17 11.60 -12.18
N PRO A 99 -60.30 10.92 -12.46
CA PRO A 99 -60.36 9.88 -13.49
C PRO A 99 -60.00 10.46 -14.88
N GLY A 100 -59.13 9.78 -15.62
CA GLY A 100 -58.68 10.19 -16.95
C GLY A 100 -57.17 10.04 -17.15
N PRO A 101 -56.65 10.32 -18.36
CA PRO A 101 -55.23 10.24 -18.63
C PRO A 101 -54.45 11.31 -17.85
N ARG A 102 -53.30 10.91 -17.31
CA ARG A 102 -52.30 11.81 -16.71
C ARG A 102 -51.71 12.70 -17.80
N ALA A 103 -51.37 13.94 -17.46
CA ALA A 103 -50.67 14.84 -18.36
C ALA A 103 -49.21 14.37 -18.52
N VAL A 104 -48.79 14.16 -19.77
CA VAL A 104 -47.44 13.74 -20.12
C VAL A 104 -46.68 14.95 -20.68
N HIS A 105 -45.54 15.27 -20.08
CA HIS A 105 -44.59 16.25 -20.61
C HIS A 105 -43.25 15.56 -20.88
N ALA A 106 -42.56 15.92 -21.96
CA ALA A 106 -41.28 15.32 -22.28
C ALA A 106 -40.21 16.36 -22.63
N TRP A 107 -38.97 16.01 -22.32
CA TRP A 107 -37.78 16.75 -22.73
C TRP A 107 -36.84 15.79 -23.41
N LEU A 108 -36.27 16.23 -24.52
CA LEU A 108 -35.21 15.51 -25.20
C LEU A 108 -33.91 16.28 -24.99
N LEU A 109 -32.98 15.67 -24.27
CA LEU A 109 -31.67 16.25 -24.06
C LEU A 109 -30.82 15.96 -25.31
N PRO A 110 -30.09 16.97 -25.81
CA PRO A 110 -29.45 16.93 -27.12
C PRO A 110 -28.29 15.94 -27.21
N ASP A 111 -27.98 15.52 -28.44
CA ASP A 111 -27.02 14.48 -28.85
C ASP A 111 -25.53 14.90 -28.69
N THR A 112 -25.29 16.19 -28.43
CA THR A 112 -23.98 16.85 -28.52
C THR A 112 -23.99 18.16 -27.73
N SER A 113 -22.87 18.55 -27.07
CA SER A 113 -22.44 19.82 -26.40
C SER A 113 -23.42 20.91 -25.91
N THR A 114 -24.64 21.02 -26.42
CA THR A 114 -25.63 22.03 -26.05
C THR A 114 -26.22 21.73 -24.68
N GLU A 115 -26.08 22.67 -23.74
CA GLU A 115 -26.65 22.56 -22.39
C GLU A 115 -28.16 22.85 -22.33
N GLN A 116 -28.75 23.30 -23.44
CA GLN A 116 -30.18 23.62 -23.48
C GLN A 116 -31.00 22.39 -23.89
N PRO A 117 -31.83 21.85 -22.99
CA PRO A 117 -32.73 20.74 -23.30
C PRO A 117 -33.81 21.19 -24.29
N ALA A 118 -34.18 20.30 -25.21
CA ALA A 118 -35.34 20.50 -26.07
C ALA A 118 -36.61 20.21 -25.28
N ARG A 119 -37.35 21.25 -24.86
CA ARG A 119 -38.69 21.07 -24.30
C ARG A 119 -39.65 20.69 -25.43
N LEU A 120 -40.32 19.54 -25.29
CA LEU A 120 -41.34 19.07 -26.21
C LEU A 120 -42.68 19.39 -25.55
N ASP A 121 -43.16 20.63 -25.74
CA ASP A 121 -44.33 21.19 -25.03
C ASP A 121 -45.59 20.32 -25.11
N ASP A 122 -45.68 19.47 -26.14
CA ASP A 122 -46.55 18.29 -26.15
C ASP A 122 -45.84 17.13 -26.85
N ALA A 123 -45.45 16.09 -26.10
CA ALA A 123 -44.80 14.90 -26.64
C ALA A 123 -45.65 14.23 -27.74
N LEU A 124 -46.98 14.43 -27.69
CA LEU A 124 -47.95 13.89 -28.64
C LEU A 124 -47.92 14.62 -30.00
N VAL A 125 -47.53 15.90 -30.04
CA VAL A 125 -47.69 16.78 -31.22
C VAL A 125 -46.36 17.39 -31.69
N ALA A 126 -45.22 17.05 -31.07
CA ALA A 126 -43.91 17.49 -31.52
C ALA A 126 -43.64 17.09 -32.98
N THR A 127 -43.36 18.06 -33.85
CA THR A 127 -43.14 17.86 -35.30
C THR A 127 -41.72 18.18 -35.76
N THR A 128 -40.91 18.84 -34.92
CA THR A 128 -39.54 19.25 -35.24
C THR A 128 -38.64 19.13 -34.01
N LEU A 129 -37.43 18.61 -34.20
CA LEU A 129 -36.38 18.67 -33.18
C LEU A 129 -35.61 19.99 -33.30
N PRO A 130 -35.10 20.55 -32.19
CA PRO A 130 -34.11 21.61 -32.29
C PRO A 130 -32.86 21.12 -33.02
N PRO A 131 -32.13 22.02 -33.70
CA PRO A 131 -30.92 21.66 -34.43
C PRO A 131 -29.91 20.99 -33.50
N ALA A 132 -29.23 19.96 -34.00
CA ALA A 132 -28.14 19.31 -33.28
C ALA A 132 -27.04 20.33 -32.96
N GLY A 133 -26.47 20.23 -31.76
CA GLY A 133 -25.32 21.02 -31.35
C GLY A 133 -24.07 20.68 -32.17
N VAL A 134 -22.97 21.38 -31.88
CA VAL A 134 -21.66 21.01 -32.43
C VAL A 134 -21.21 19.72 -31.74
N PRO A 135 -20.84 18.65 -32.47
CA PRO A 135 -20.27 17.44 -31.87
C PRO A 135 -19.09 17.79 -30.97
N LEU A 136 -19.02 17.15 -29.80
CA LEU A 136 -17.85 17.27 -28.94
C LEU A 136 -16.65 16.59 -29.63
N GLU A 137 -15.45 17.16 -29.48
CA GLU A 137 -14.22 16.52 -29.98
C GLU A 137 -13.97 15.17 -29.29
N ASP A 138 -14.27 15.09 -27.99
CA ASP A 138 -14.20 13.87 -27.19
C ASP A 138 -15.60 13.40 -26.78
N PRO A 139 -15.87 12.08 -26.74
CA PRO A 139 -17.11 11.54 -26.21
C PRO A 139 -17.36 11.96 -24.75
N LEU A 140 -18.63 12.08 -24.37
CA LEU A 140 -19.02 12.34 -22.98
C LEU A 140 -18.51 11.21 -22.08
N SER A 141 -17.93 11.56 -20.94
CA SER A 141 -17.30 10.62 -20.00
C SER A 141 -17.73 10.91 -18.55
N ALA A 142 -17.54 9.96 -17.64
CA ALA A 142 -17.89 10.13 -16.23
C ALA A 142 -17.07 11.23 -15.54
N ALA A 143 -15.85 11.49 -16.04
CA ALA A 143 -15.02 12.60 -15.57
C ALA A 143 -15.17 13.83 -16.47
N GLY A 144 -15.18 15.01 -15.86
CA GLY A 144 -15.15 16.30 -16.53
C GLY A 144 -13.75 16.91 -16.54
N PRO A 145 -13.57 18.11 -17.12
CA PRO A 145 -12.29 18.79 -17.16
C PRO A 145 -11.72 19.05 -15.75
N GLY A 146 -10.70 18.29 -15.36
CA GLY A 146 -9.97 18.48 -14.10
C GLY A 146 -10.73 18.05 -12.83
N ASP A 147 -11.90 17.43 -12.96
CA ASP A 147 -12.70 16.93 -11.83
C ASP A 147 -13.23 15.50 -12.14
N PRO A 148 -12.73 14.47 -11.46
CA PRO A 148 -13.21 13.10 -11.63
C PRO A 148 -14.61 12.86 -11.05
N ALA A 149 -15.14 13.76 -10.21
CA ALA A 149 -16.49 13.69 -9.65
C ALA A 149 -17.48 14.60 -10.38
N TRP A 150 -17.10 15.14 -11.54
CA TRP A 150 -17.92 16.07 -12.33
C TRP A 150 -19.35 15.58 -12.53
N SER A 151 -19.55 14.29 -12.84
CA SER A 151 -20.88 13.72 -13.09
C SER A 151 -21.78 13.64 -11.86
N SER A 152 -21.19 13.75 -10.66
CA SER A 152 -21.89 13.66 -9.39
C SER A 152 -22.55 14.98 -8.98
N TYR A 153 -22.12 16.12 -9.55
CA TYR A 153 -22.69 17.43 -9.24
C TYR A 153 -23.82 17.81 -10.19
N PHE A 154 -25.00 18.14 -9.65
CA PHE A 154 -26.15 18.61 -10.43
C PHE A 154 -25.79 19.79 -11.33
N ASP A 155 -25.11 20.80 -10.78
CA ASP A 155 -24.87 22.06 -11.48
C ASP A 155 -23.86 21.92 -12.65
N ASN A 156 -23.04 20.87 -12.64
CA ASN A 156 -22.08 20.51 -13.69
C ASN A 156 -22.74 19.80 -14.88
N VAL A 157 -23.73 18.94 -14.59
CA VAL A 157 -24.36 18.06 -15.60
C VAL A 157 -25.73 18.52 -16.07
N GLN A 158 -26.14 19.73 -15.69
CA GLN A 158 -27.39 20.33 -16.14
C GLN A 158 -27.47 20.36 -17.68
N GLY A 159 -28.59 19.87 -18.22
CA GLY A 159 -28.79 19.71 -19.66
C GLY A 159 -28.19 18.45 -20.27
N ARG A 160 -27.54 17.59 -19.47
CA ARG A 160 -26.96 16.29 -19.88
C ARG A 160 -27.49 15.13 -19.03
N PHE A 161 -27.14 15.11 -17.75
CA PHE A 161 -27.58 14.11 -16.77
C PHE A 161 -28.45 14.72 -15.66
N ALA A 162 -28.87 15.97 -15.83
CA ALA A 162 -29.74 16.67 -14.91
C ALA A 162 -30.66 17.69 -15.60
N LEU A 163 -31.83 17.93 -15.02
CA LEU A 163 -32.81 18.93 -15.44
C LEU A 163 -33.46 19.59 -14.21
N HIS A 164 -33.69 20.90 -14.28
CA HIS A 164 -34.61 21.60 -13.38
C HIS A 164 -35.98 21.75 -14.05
N ASP A 165 -37.02 21.19 -13.44
CA ASP A 165 -38.42 21.38 -13.82
C ASP A 165 -39.07 22.37 -12.84
N ASP A 166 -39.57 23.49 -13.34
CA ASP A 166 -40.19 24.54 -12.54
C ASP A 166 -41.57 24.15 -11.97
N LEU A 167 -42.15 23.04 -12.46
CA LEU A 167 -43.48 22.55 -12.10
C LEU A 167 -44.58 23.61 -12.21
N ALA A 168 -44.40 24.59 -13.11
CA ALA A 168 -45.35 25.68 -13.29
C ALA A 168 -46.71 25.15 -13.76
N GLY A 169 -47.76 25.50 -13.03
CA GLY A 169 -49.14 25.06 -13.34
C GLY A 169 -49.45 23.60 -13.01
N VAL A 170 -48.53 22.88 -12.38
CA VAL A 170 -48.72 21.48 -11.92
C VAL A 170 -49.28 21.47 -10.50
N THR A 171 -50.21 20.55 -10.23
CA THR A 171 -50.68 20.22 -8.88
C THR A 171 -50.94 18.71 -8.78
N GLY A 172 -50.74 18.13 -7.60
CA GLY A 172 -50.94 16.70 -7.35
C GLY A 172 -49.65 15.89 -7.46
N PRO A 173 -49.76 14.55 -7.60
CA PRO A 173 -48.59 13.69 -7.66
C PRO A 173 -47.86 13.80 -9.01
N VAL A 174 -46.54 13.80 -8.95
CA VAL A 174 -45.61 13.89 -10.05
C VAL A 174 -44.75 12.63 -10.09
N ALA A 175 -44.49 12.14 -11.29
CA ALA A 175 -43.55 11.05 -11.52
C ALA A 175 -42.67 11.35 -12.73
N TYR A 176 -41.42 10.88 -12.72
CA TYR A 176 -40.45 11.07 -13.77
C TYR A 176 -39.94 9.73 -14.32
N LEU A 177 -39.62 9.68 -15.60
CA LEU A 177 -38.90 8.59 -16.26
C LEU A 177 -37.75 9.20 -17.07
N VAL A 178 -36.56 8.63 -16.93
CA VAL A 178 -35.41 8.89 -17.80
C VAL A 178 -35.12 7.66 -18.65
N CYS A 179 -34.76 7.87 -19.91
CA CYS A 179 -34.30 6.83 -20.84
C CYS A 179 -33.09 7.36 -21.62
N GLY A 180 -31.94 6.68 -21.54
CA GLY A 180 -30.69 7.08 -22.16
C GLY A 180 -30.12 6.02 -23.10
N TRP A 181 -29.70 6.41 -24.29
CA TRP A 181 -29.13 5.50 -25.28
C TRP A 181 -27.97 6.13 -26.06
N TYR A 182 -27.19 5.28 -26.73
CA TYR A 182 -26.12 5.68 -27.62
C TYR A 182 -26.67 5.95 -29.01
N VAL A 183 -26.42 7.14 -29.56
CA VAL A 183 -26.82 7.46 -30.94
C VAL A 183 -25.91 6.76 -31.95
N ASP A 184 -24.61 6.66 -31.65
CA ASP A 184 -23.66 5.82 -32.37
C ASP A 184 -23.59 4.43 -31.72
N PRO A 185 -24.07 3.36 -32.40
CA PRO A 185 -23.97 2.01 -31.87
C PRO A 185 -22.53 1.59 -31.56
N ALA A 186 -21.51 2.13 -32.24
CA ALA A 186 -20.12 1.76 -31.99
C ALA A 186 -19.62 2.20 -30.60
N ALA A 187 -20.29 3.17 -29.96
CA ALA A 187 -19.99 3.60 -28.60
C ALA A 187 -20.69 2.76 -27.51
N ASP A 188 -21.67 1.93 -27.89
CA ASP A 188 -22.40 1.07 -26.96
C ASP A 188 -21.53 -0.12 -26.51
N PRO A 189 -21.38 -0.37 -25.19
CA PRO A 189 -20.50 -1.41 -24.68
C PRO A 189 -20.91 -2.83 -25.10
N LEU A 190 -22.17 -3.06 -25.46
CA LEU A 190 -22.66 -4.38 -25.89
C LEU A 190 -22.82 -4.51 -27.40
N HIS A 191 -22.43 -3.48 -28.17
CA HIS A 191 -22.52 -3.52 -29.61
C HIS A 191 -21.76 -4.72 -30.20
N GLY A 192 -22.47 -5.50 -31.01
CA GLY A 192 -21.93 -6.69 -31.69
C GLY A 192 -21.57 -7.86 -30.77
N ALA A 193 -21.93 -7.81 -29.48
CA ALA A 193 -21.63 -8.89 -28.55
C ALA A 193 -22.38 -10.18 -28.90
N THR A 194 -21.72 -11.34 -28.80
CA THR A 194 -22.32 -12.64 -29.10
C THR A 194 -21.94 -13.72 -28.09
N GLY A 195 -22.89 -14.57 -27.70
CA GLY A 195 -22.64 -15.75 -26.86
C GLY A 195 -21.82 -15.46 -25.61
N VAL A 196 -20.58 -15.95 -25.58
CA VAL A 196 -19.65 -15.79 -24.44
C VAL A 196 -19.16 -14.35 -24.27
N ASP A 197 -18.95 -13.61 -25.37
CA ASP A 197 -18.47 -12.22 -25.32
C ASP A 197 -19.46 -11.31 -24.59
N PHE A 198 -20.76 -11.50 -24.83
CA PHE A 198 -21.82 -10.81 -24.08
C PHE A 198 -21.66 -10.97 -22.56
N TRP A 199 -21.50 -12.21 -22.09
CA TRP A 199 -21.35 -12.48 -20.65
C TRP A 199 -20.05 -11.94 -20.08
N MET A 200 -18.94 -11.97 -20.83
CA MET A 200 -17.68 -11.37 -20.39
C MET A 200 -17.80 -9.85 -20.23
N ARG A 201 -18.51 -9.18 -21.14
CA ARG A 201 -18.75 -7.73 -21.04
C ARG A 201 -19.70 -7.39 -19.88
N MET A 202 -20.77 -8.16 -19.69
CA MET A 202 -21.66 -8.03 -18.52
C MET A 202 -20.90 -8.19 -17.21
N ASP A 203 -20.06 -9.22 -17.08
CA ASP A 203 -19.22 -9.44 -15.90
C ASP A 203 -18.24 -8.27 -15.67
N ALA A 204 -17.62 -7.74 -16.74
CA ALA A 204 -16.71 -6.60 -16.67
C ALA A 204 -17.41 -5.28 -16.28
N LEU A 205 -18.69 -5.14 -16.61
CA LEU A 205 -19.52 -3.99 -16.25
C LEU A 205 -20.19 -4.15 -14.87
N GLY A 206 -20.07 -5.32 -14.24
CA GLY A 206 -20.73 -5.64 -12.98
C GLY A 206 -22.24 -5.79 -13.13
N TRP A 207 -22.73 -6.21 -14.30
CA TRP A 207 -24.15 -6.36 -14.60
C TRP A 207 -24.54 -7.84 -14.68
N ASP A 208 -25.79 -8.15 -14.36
CA ASP A 208 -26.34 -9.49 -14.54
C ASP A 208 -27.79 -9.45 -15.00
N VAL A 209 -28.21 -10.51 -15.69
CA VAL A 209 -29.61 -10.77 -16.08
C VAL A 209 -29.86 -12.25 -15.82
N ASP A 210 -31.10 -12.63 -15.52
CA ASP A 210 -31.47 -14.03 -15.23
C ASP A 210 -30.90 -15.00 -16.28
N ARG A 211 -29.89 -15.77 -15.87
CA ARG A 211 -29.11 -16.65 -16.74
C ARG A 211 -29.85 -17.93 -17.10
N ASP A 212 -30.80 -18.34 -16.27
CA ASP A 212 -31.60 -19.55 -16.47
C ASP A 212 -32.75 -19.31 -17.45
N ARG A 213 -33.01 -18.04 -17.77
CA ARG A 213 -34.04 -17.67 -18.72
C ARG A 213 -33.59 -17.87 -20.17
N PRO A 214 -34.42 -18.55 -21.01
CA PRO A 214 -34.12 -18.68 -22.43
C PRO A 214 -34.22 -17.31 -23.13
N MET A 215 -33.08 -16.80 -23.61
CA MET A 215 -33.00 -15.61 -24.46
C MET A 215 -32.84 -16.02 -25.93
N PRO A 216 -33.83 -15.74 -26.80
CA PRO A 216 -33.78 -16.12 -28.23
C PRO A 216 -32.63 -15.45 -28.99
N THR A 217 -32.30 -14.22 -28.59
CA THR A 217 -31.21 -13.38 -29.12
C THR A 217 -30.57 -12.62 -27.96
N VAL A 218 -29.23 -12.62 -27.90
CA VAL A 218 -28.52 -11.81 -26.90
C VAL A 218 -28.72 -10.32 -27.19
N PRO A 219 -28.92 -9.48 -26.16
CA PRO A 219 -28.99 -8.04 -26.36
C PRO A 219 -27.70 -7.46 -26.94
N ASP A 220 -27.85 -6.61 -27.94
CA ASP A 220 -26.76 -5.91 -28.64
C ASP A 220 -26.86 -4.38 -28.52
N GLN A 221 -27.81 -3.90 -27.73
CA GLN A 221 -28.06 -2.49 -27.44
C GLN A 221 -28.38 -2.31 -25.95
N VAL A 222 -27.80 -1.28 -25.34
CA VAL A 222 -28.04 -0.85 -23.97
C VAL A 222 -29.01 0.35 -23.96
N LEU A 223 -30.04 0.27 -23.12
CA LEU A 223 -30.93 1.38 -22.78
C LEU A 223 -30.90 1.58 -21.26
N LEU A 224 -30.40 2.74 -20.83
CA LEU A 224 -30.37 3.10 -19.42
C LEU A 224 -31.71 3.70 -19.03
N HIS A 225 -32.27 3.29 -17.90
CA HIS A 225 -33.56 3.81 -17.45
C HIS A 225 -33.67 3.96 -15.94
N GLY A 226 -34.43 4.97 -15.51
CA GLY A 226 -34.72 5.23 -14.10
C GLY A 226 -36.03 5.98 -13.95
N ALA A 227 -36.72 5.78 -12.85
CA ALA A 227 -38.00 6.38 -12.55
C ALA A 227 -38.00 7.00 -11.16
N ALA A 228 -38.81 8.03 -10.94
CA ALA A 228 -39.08 8.60 -9.63
C ALA A 228 -40.59 8.80 -9.51
N VAL A 229 -41.18 8.45 -8.38
CA VAL A 229 -42.64 8.21 -8.27
C VAL A 229 -43.24 8.83 -7.00
N ALA A 230 -44.56 9.05 -7.01
CA ALA A 230 -45.36 9.68 -5.94
C ALA A 230 -44.82 11.00 -5.35
N ILE A 231 -44.14 11.82 -6.12
CA ILE A 231 -43.64 13.11 -5.64
C ILE A 231 -44.81 14.09 -5.52
N GLY A 232 -45.11 14.61 -4.33
CA GLY A 232 -46.18 15.60 -4.15
C GLY A 232 -45.78 17.01 -4.58
N TRP A 233 -46.68 17.75 -5.22
CA TRP A 233 -46.50 19.18 -5.52
C TRP A 233 -47.81 19.99 -5.48
N PRO A 234 -47.81 21.24 -4.94
CA PRO A 234 -46.72 21.96 -4.29
C PRO A 234 -46.49 21.55 -2.83
N GLU A 235 -47.39 20.73 -2.27
CA GLU A 235 -47.25 20.11 -0.96
C GLU A 235 -46.74 18.67 -1.10
N GLN A 236 -46.10 18.15 -0.05
CA GLN A 236 -45.60 16.76 -0.01
C GLN A 236 -46.76 15.75 -0.11
N ARG A 237 -47.89 16.04 0.54
CA ARG A 237 -49.12 15.24 0.45
C ARG A 237 -50.01 15.71 -0.69
N TRP A 238 -50.68 14.77 -1.33
CA TRP A 238 -51.62 15.04 -2.42
C TRP A 238 -52.98 14.33 -2.21
N PRO A 239 -54.09 14.85 -2.78
CA PRO A 239 -55.44 14.36 -2.46
C PRO A 239 -55.66 12.89 -2.86
N GLY A 240 -56.17 12.07 -1.94
CA GLY A 240 -56.35 10.62 -2.13
C GLY A 240 -55.12 9.77 -1.76
N GLY A 241 -53.96 10.41 -1.56
CA GLY A 241 -52.70 9.75 -1.20
C GLY A 241 -52.45 9.61 0.30
N GLY A 242 -53.05 10.43 1.17
CA GLY A 242 -52.79 10.35 2.61
C GLY A 242 -51.31 10.62 2.95
N ASP A 243 -50.63 9.65 3.57
CA ASP A 243 -49.18 9.68 3.87
C ASP A 243 -48.31 9.14 2.72
N LEU A 244 -48.93 8.73 1.59
CA LEU A 244 -48.19 8.42 0.37
C LEU A 244 -47.56 9.70 -0.19
N GLY A 245 -46.29 9.62 -0.58
CA GLY A 245 -45.57 10.80 -1.08
C GLY A 245 -44.72 11.53 -0.05
N LEU A 246 -44.70 11.08 1.21
CA LEU A 246 -43.82 11.64 2.24
C LEU A 246 -42.34 11.38 1.88
N GLU A 247 -41.67 12.45 1.43
CA GLU A 247 -40.22 12.56 1.33
C GLU A 247 -39.49 12.40 2.67
N ASP A 248 -38.76 11.30 2.84
CA ASP A 248 -37.80 11.13 3.93
C ASP A 248 -36.52 11.94 3.67
N GLU A 249 -35.95 12.56 4.71
CA GLU A 249 -34.66 13.25 4.62
C GLU A 249 -33.52 12.24 4.76
N LEU A 250 -32.74 12.05 3.68
CA LEU A 250 -31.58 11.15 3.69
C LEU A 250 -30.31 11.81 4.25
N ARG A 251 -30.30 13.14 4.43
CA ARG A 251 -29.16 13.84 5.02
C ARG A 251 -29.05 13.49 6.51
N PRO A 252 -27.89 13.00 6.98
CA PRO A 252 -27.71 12.70 8.39
C PRO A 252 -27.64 13.98 9.22
N SER A 253 -27.79 13.83 10.53
CA SER A 253 -27.55 14.93 11.45
C SER A 253 -26.04 15.12 11.68
N ALA A 254 -25.60 16.38 11.78
CA ALA A 254 -24.17 16.71 11.86
C ALA A 254 -23.46 16.10 13.08
N ASP A 255 -24.18 15.84 14.18
CA ASP A 255 -23.66 15.21 15.41
C ASP A 255 -23.43 13.69 15.29
N THR A 256 -23.98 13.06 14.25
CA THR A 256 -23.75 11.63 13.94
C THR A 256 -22.52 11.40 13.06
N VAL A 257 -21.92 12.48 12.53
CA VAL A 257 -20.76 12.41 11.64
C VAL A 257 -19.47 12.40 12.46
N GLU A 258 -18.70 11.33 12.33
CA GLU A 258 -17.36 11.22 12.92
C GLU A 258 -16.28 11.52 11.87
N LEU A 259 -15.19 12.17 12.29
CA LEU A 259 -14.07 12.53 11.43
C LEU A 259 -12.75 12.00 11.99
N GLY A 260 -11.93 11.42 11.12
CA GLY A 260 -10.58 10.95 11.42
C GLY A 260 -9.56 11.62 10.50
N ILE A 261 -8.39 11.99 11.02
CA ILE A 261 -7.25 12.49 10.25
C ILE A 261 -5.98 11.68 10.54
N GLY A 262 -5.22 11.38 9.49
CA GLY A 262 -3.95 10.65 9.54
C GLY A 262 -3.05 11.05 8.37
N GLU A 263 -1.75 10.73 8.41
CA GLU A 263 -0.88 10.99 7.24
C GLU A 263 -1.27 10.06 6.07
N THR A 264 -1.85 8.90 6.39
CA THR A 264 -2.34 7.92 5.42
C THR A 264 -3.79 7.52 5.72
N THR A 265 -4.48 6.91 4.75
CA THR A 265 -5.83 6.35 4.95
C THR A 265 -5.85 5.30 6.08
N THR A 266 -4.80 4.47 6.17
CA THR A 266 -4.68 3.47 7.25
C THR A 266 -4.70 4.13 8.62
N GLU A 267 -3.89 5.17 8.81
CA GLU A 267 -3.83 5.89 10.09
C GLU A 267 -5.12 6.64 10.40
N ALA A 268 -5.75 7.25 9.40
CA ALA A 268 -7.01 7.99 9.57
C ALA A 268 -8.18 7.07 9.94
N VAL A 269 -8.25 5.88 9.33
CA VAL A 269 -9.23 4.84 9.69
C VAL A 269 -8.96 4.31 11.09
N THR A 270 -7.71 4.00 11.45
CA THR A 270 -7.36 3.54 12.80
C THR A 270 -7.69 4.61 13.86
N ALA A 271 -7.47 5.89 13.57
CA ALA A 271 -7.86 6.99 14.47
C ALA A 271 -9.36 7.06 14.72
N LEU A 272 -10.16 6.64 13.73
CA LEU A 272 -11.62 6.65 13.82
C LEU A 272 -12.16 5.38 14.51
N LEU A 273 -11.58 4.22 14.21
CA LEU A 273 -12.05 2.90 14.70
C LEU A 273 -11.40 2.43 16.01
N GLY A 274 -10.19 2.89 16.33
CA GLY A 274 -9.37 2.34 17.42
C GLY A 274 -9.31 3.21 18.67
N ASP A 275 -9.10 2.58 19.82
CA ASP A 275 -8.85 3.20 21.13
C ASP A 275 -7.34 3.38 21.45
N GLY A 276 -6.46 3.16 20.46
CA GLY A 276 -5.00 3.28 20.60
C GLY A 276 -4.31 2.08 21.26
N GLY A 277 -5.04 0.99 21.55
CA GLY A 277 -4.49 -0.22 22.15
C GLY A 277 -4.02 -1.31 21.17
N THR A 278 -3.93 -2.55 21.66
CA THR A 278 -3.57 -3.73 20.86
C THR A 278 -4.48 -3.92 19.64
N ALA A 279 -5.77 -3.59 19.77
CA ALA A 279 -6.73 -3.65 18.67
C ALA A 279 -6.37 -2.70 17.53
N GLY A 280 -5.95 -1.46 17.83
CA GLY A 280 -5.48 -0.49 16.84
C GLY A 280 -4.27 -1.02 16.05
N ARG A 281 -3.31 -1.66 16.74
CA ARG A 281 -2.15 -2.29 16.08
C ARG A 281 -2.53 -3.46 15.18
N MET A 282 -3.56 -4.23 15.54
CA MET A 282 -4.07 -5.28 14.66
C MET A 282 -4.71 -4.68 13.40
N VAL A 283 -5.48 -3.60 13.52
CA VAL A 283 -6.09 -2.87 12.38
C VAL A 283 -5.01 -2.31 11.46
N GLU A 284 -3.96 -1.71 12.02
CA GLU A 284 -2.82 -1.22 11.24
C GLU A 284 -2.11 -2.35 10.49
N GLY A 285 -1.76 -3.44 11.18
CA GLY A 285 -1.14 -4.62 10.56
C GLY A 285 -2.04 -5.25 9.50
N PHE A 286 -3.35 -5.24 9.73
CA PHE A 286 -4.37 -5.72 8.79
C PHE A 286 -4.44 -4.86 7.53
N LEU A 287 -4.64 -3.54 7.67
CA LEU A 287 -4.66 -2.58 6.56
C LEU A 287 -3.29 -2.47 5.86
N ALA A 288 -2.20 -2.76 6.57
CA ALA A 288 -0.86 -2.89 6.00
C ALA A 288 -0.66 -4.19 5.20
N GLY A 289 -1.51 -5.21 5.39
CA GLY A 289 -1.30 -6.55 4.83
C GLY A 289 -0.16 -7.32 5.50
N LEU A 290 0.22 -6.93 6.71
CA LEU A 290 1.32 -7.48 7.50
C LEU A 290 0.84 -8.17 8.79
N LEU A 291 -0.45 -8.49 8.91
CA LEU A 291 -1.04 -9.14 10.09
C LEU A 291 -0.30 -10.45 10.46
N GLY A 292 0.05 -11.26 9.45
CA GLY A 292 0.80 -12.52 9.67
C GLY A 292 2.25 -12.32 10.14
N GLU A 293 2.79 -11.10 10.03
CA GLU A 293 4.15 -10.78 10.44
C GLU A 293 4.24 -10.30 11.90
N LEU A 294 3.13 -9.80 12.48
CA LEU A 294 3.10 -9.28 13.85
C LEU A 294 3.54 -10.31 14.91
N GLY A 295 3.36 -11.61 14.65
CA GLY A 295 3.80 -12.68 15.55
C GLY A 295 5.31 -12.97 15.51
N ALA A 296 6.05 -12.41 14.55
CA ALA A 296 7.50 -12.54 14.49
C ALA A 296 8.18 -11.65 15.55
N PRO A 297 9.36 -12.02 16.08
CA PRO A 297 10.07 -11.20 17.08
C PRO A 297 10.39 -9.77 16.64
N ASP A 298 10.57 -9.53 15.34
CA ASP A 298 10.78 -8.20 14.72
C ASP A 298 9.55 -7.71 13.93
N GLY A 299 8.40 -8.38 14.08
CA GLY A 299 7.14 -8.07 13.40
C GLY A 299 6.67 -6.63 13.58
N PRO A 300 6.55 -6.12 14.83
CA PRO A 300 6.16 -4.74 15.08
C PRO A 300 7.04 -3.71 14.38
N ALA A 301 8.37 -3.90 14.41
CA ALA A 301 9.32 -3.01 13.75
C ALA A 301 9.18 -3.01 12.22
N ARG A 302 8.78 -4.14 11.62
CA ARG A 302 8.48 -4.25 10.19
C ARG A 302 7.18 -3.52 9.83
N VAL A 303 6.15 -3.62 10.66
CA VAL A 303 4.90 -2.88 10.49
C VAL A 303 5.14 -1.38 10.59
N ASP A 304 5.85 -0.91 11.62
CA ASP A 304 6.17 0.51 11.79
C ASP A 304 6.96 1.06 10.59
N ALA A 305 7.94 0.31 10.07
CA ALA A 305 8.71 0.71 8.90
C ALA A 305 7.85 0.79 7.62
N GLU A 306 6.89 -0.12 7.45
CA GLU A 306 5.97 -0.12 6.31
C GLU A 306 4.94 1.03 6.41
N LEU A 307 4.33 1.24 7.59
CA LEU A 307 3.42 2.36 7.82
C LEU A 307 4.13 3.69 7.58
N HIS A 308 5.36 3.84 8.10
CA HIS A 308 6.19 5.02 7.83
C HIS A 308 6.48 5.19 6.33
N ALA A 309 6.81 4.12 5.61
CA ALA A 309 7.06 4.20 4.17
C ALA A 309 5.83 4.67 3.36
N ARG A 310 4.61 4.34 3.81
CA ARG A 310 3.35 4.78 3.17
C ARG A 310 3.05 6.27 3.32
N ARG A 311 3.74 6.97 4.23
CA ARG A 311 3.71 8.44 4.34
C ARG A 311 4.41 9.15 3.18
N PHE A 312 4.94 8.39 2.21
CA PHE A 312 5.67 8.91 1.07
C PHE A 312 5.18 8.31 -0.25
N SER A 313 5.03 9.16 -1.26
CA SER A 313 4.84 8.76 -2.65
C SER A 313 6.21 8.64 -3.35
N SER A 314 6.33 7.70 -4.30
CA SER A 314 7.55 7.54 -5.08
C SER A 314 7.50 8.35 -6.36
N VAL A 315 8.55 9.13 -6.63
CA VAL A 315 8.75 9.87 -7.88
C VAL A 315 9.82 9.17 -8.70
N ALA A 316 9.55 8.96 -10.00
CA ALA A 316 10.52 8.37 -10.91
C ALA A 316 11.69 9.35 -11.13
N SER A 317 12.92 8.85 -11.03
CA SER A 317 14.11 9.63 -11.37
C SER A 317 14.46 9.45 -12.85
N GLU A 318 15.16 10.43 -13.43
CA GLU A 318 15.67 10.32 -14.81
C GLU A 318 16.47 9.03 -14.99
N SER A 319 16.28 8.37 -16.14
CA SER A 319 17.00 7.14 -16.46
C SER A 319 18.43 7.44 -16.86
N GLY A 320 19.39 6.76 -16.23
CA GLY A 320 20.79 6.77 -16.63
C GLY A 320 21.09 5.67 -17.64
N THR A 321 22.22 5.77 -18.35
CA THR A 321 22.71 4.72 -19.24
C THR A 321 23.90 4.00 -18.63
N GLU A 322 23.85 2.66 -18.56
CA GLU A 322 24.95 1.81 -18.10
C GLU A 322 25.43 0.91 -19.25
N ALA A 323 26.75 0.75 -19.41
CA ALA A 323 27.31 -0.19 -20.37
C ALA A 323 27.45 -1.58 -19.72
N ILE A 324 26.59 -2.53 -20.10
CA ILE A 324 26.69 -3.92 -19.64
C ILE A 324 27.46 -4.76 -20.65
N TRP A 325 28.27 -5.70 -20.15
CA TRP A 325 28.91 -6.70 -20.99
C TRP A 325 27.91 -7.77 -21.41
N ASP A 326 27.65 -7.90 -22.72
CA ASP A 326 26.76 -8.91 -23.29
C ASP A 326 27.62 -10.03 -23.90
N PRO A 327 27.65 -11.24 -23.32
CA PRO A 327 28.39 -12.35 -23.90
C PRO A 327 27.71 -12.83 -25.19
N ALA A 328 28.45 -12.89 -26.31
CA ALA A 328 27.88 -13.47 -27.53
C ALA A 328 27.55 -14.95 -27.31
N THR A 329 26.53 -15.45 -28.01
CA THR A 329 26.13 -16.86 -27.94
C THR A 329 27.34 -17.74 -28.30
N PRO A 330 27.77 -18.67 -27.43
CA PRO A 330 29.02 -19.39 -27.64
C PRO A 330 28.89 -20.28 -28.89
N THR A 331 29.73 -20.02 -29.89
CA THR A 331 30.00 -20.99 -30.95
C THR A 331 31.33 -21.69 -30.66
N ALA A 332 31.48 -22.93 -31.14
CA ALA A 332 32.57 -23.84 -30.79
C ALA A 332 34.00 -23.36 -31.12
N VAL A 333 34.16 -22.15 -31.66
CA VAL A 333 35.42 -21.63 -32.20
C VAL A 333 35.98 -20.44 -31.39
N ASN A 334 35.18 -19.76 -30.53
CA ASN A 334 35.68 -18.64 -29.70
C ASN A 334 34.91 -18.53 -28.37
N PRO A 335 35.44 -19.05 -27.24
CA PRO A 335 34.74 -19.06 -25.96
C PRO A 335 34.66 -17.71 -25.20
N GLY A 336 34.91 -16.55 -25.83
CA GLY A 336 35.12 -15.31 -25.08
C GLY A 336 34.82 -13.99 -25.76
N THR A 337 34.16 -13.95 -26.92
CA THR A 337 33.80 -12.68 -27.57
C THR A 337 32.46 -12.18 -27.08
N GLY A 338 32.44 -11.05 -26.37
CA GLY A 338 31.24 -10.28 -26.02
C GLY A 338 31.44 -8.81 -26.38
N GLY A 339 30.41 -7.99 -26.19
CA GLY A 339 30.48 -6.54 -26.45
C GLY A 339 29.76 -5.75 -25.36
N PHE A 340 30.21 -4.52 -25.12
CA PHE A 340 29.49 -3.62 -24.22
C PHE A 340 28.24 -3.09 -24.93
N ARG A 341 27.07 -3.31 -24.32
CA ARG A 341 25.79 -2.75 -24.72
C ARG A 341 25.37 -1.69 -23.71
N THR A 342 25.04 -0.51 -24.20
CA THR A 342 24.41 0.52 -23.37
C THR A 342 22.95 0.13 -23.11
N VAL A 343 22.57 0.01 -21.85
CA VAL A 343 21.19 -0.18 -21.39
C VAL A 343 20.77 1.02 -20.55
N ALA A 344 19.56 1.51 -20.80
CA ALA A 344 18.93 2.49 -19.92
C ALA A 344 18.51 1.79 -18.62
N ARG A 345 18.94 2.32 -17.48
CA ARG A 345 18.46 1.93 -16.16
C ARG A 345 17.80 3.12 -15.48
N PRO A 346 16.60 2.94 -14.90
CA PRO A 346 16.00 3.98 -14.09
C PRO A 346 16.92 4.35 -12.93
N GLY A 347 17.11 5.65 -12.70
CA GLY A 347 17.87 6.14 -11.55
C GLY A 347 17.21 5.76 -10.22
N PRO A 348 17.93 5.91 -9.08
CA PRO A 348 17.34 5.69 -7.77
C PRO A 348 16.16 6.66 -7.55
N ARG A 349 15.00 6.09 -7.20
CA ARG A 349 13.74 6.83 -6.97
C ARG A 349 13.93 7.92 -5.91
N SER A 350 13.24 9.05 -6.11
CA SER A 350 13.02 10.06 -5.08
C SER A 350 11.65 9.85 -4.44
N PHE A 351 11.46 10.45 -3.28
CA PHE A 351 10.25 10.32 -2.48
C PHE A 351 9.78 11.69 -2.04
N GLN A 352 8.46 11.87 -2.00
CA GLN A 352 7.82 13.08 -1.52
C GLN A 352 6.81 12.70 -0.44
N ALA A 353 6.72 13.49 0.63
CA ALA A 353 5.72 13.27 1.66
C ALA A 353 4.31 13.40 1.07
N VAL A 354 3.41 12.50 1.44
CA VAL A 354 1.99 12.61 1.08
C VAL A 354 1.33 13.69 1.94
N ASP A 355 0.27 14.29 1.40
CA ASP A 355 -0.58 15.17 2.19
C ASP A 355 -1.54 14.34 3.07
N PRO A 356 -1.99 14.88 4.23
CA PRO A 356 -2.85 14.15 5.15
C PRO A 356 -4.16 13.68 4.53
N THR A 357 -4.65 12.54 5.00
CA THR A 357 -5.93 11.94 4.62
C THR A 357 -6.97 12.22 5.70
N LEU A 358 -8.20 12.52 5.25
CA LEU A 358 -9.39 12.62 6.09
C LEU A 358 -10.33 11.45 5.81
N VAL A 359 -10.94 10.93 6.86
CA VAL A 359 -11.96 9.88 6.81
C VAL A 359 -13.22 10.41 7.50
N VAL A 360 -14.37 10.16 6.90
CA VAL A 360 -15.70 10.50 7.41
C VAL A 360 -16.48 9.21 7.65
N ARG A 361 -17.04 9.03 8.84
CA ARG A 361 -17.99 7.95 9.16
C ARG A 361 -19.35 8.55 9.52
N GLY A 362 -20.43 7.91 9.11
CA GLY A 362 -21.79 8.42 9.37
C GLY A 362 -22.15 9.63 8.50
N GLY A 363 -21.37 9.89 7.44
CA GLY A 363 -21.58 11.01 6.53
C GLY A 363 -22.74 10.80 5.54
N GLY A 364 -23.38 9.62 5.55
CA GLY A 364 -24.44 9.25 4.62
C GLY A 364 -23.90 8.90 3.24
N ARG A 365 -22.83 8.09 3.17
CA ARG A 365 -22.30 7.56 1.91
C ARG A 365 -23.41 6.91 1.09
N SER A 366 -23.51 7.31 -0.18
CA SER A 366 -24.41 6.65 -1.13
C SER A 366 -23.91 5.22 -1.42
N LEU A 367 -24.79 4.23 -1.22
CA LEU A 367 -24.56 2.80 -1.54
C LEU A 367 -25.41 2.33 -2.73
N ARG A 368 -25.89 3.26 -3.54
CA ARG A 368 -26.91 3.01 -4.56
C ARG A 368 -26.42 2.25 -5.80
N PHE A 369 -25.10 2.05 -5.89
CA PHE A 369 -24.46 1.22 -6.91
C PHE A 369 -23.67 0.04 -6.33
N GLY A 370 -24.00 -0.35 -5.09
CA GLY A 370 -23.41 -1.49 -4.39
C GLY A 370 -23.63 -1.34 -2.89
N GLY A 371 -24.25 -2.35 -2.29
CA GLY A 371 -24.32 -2.49 -0.83
C GLY A 371 -25.52 -2.07 -0.05
N ASP A 372 -26.46 -1.37 -0.68
CA ASP A 372 -27.79 -1.15 -0.13
C ASP A 372 -28.70 -2.41 -0.17
N GLY A 373 -28.20 -3.54 -0.67
CA GLY A 373 -28.93 -4.80 -0.77
C GLY A 373 -29.85 -4.94 -1.99
N ARG A 374 -29.83 -3.96 -2.90
CA ARG A 374 -30.67 -3.96 -4.11
C ARG A 374 -30.04 -4.76 -5.28
N PHE A 375 -28.83 -5.25 -5.08
CA PHE A 375 -28.03 -5.99 -6.05
C PHE A 375 -28.27 -7.50 -5.94
N ASP A 376 -27.68 -8.29 -6.84
CA ASP A 376 -27.63 -9.74 -6.65
C ASP A 376 -26.69 -10.14 -5.46
N PRO A 377 -26.68 -11.41 -5.01
CA PRO A 377 -25.79 -11.85 -3.92
C PRO A 377 -24.29 -11.70 -4.21
N LEU A 378 -23.90 -11.46 -5.46
CA LEU A 378 -22.52 -11.19 -5.91
C LEU A 378 -22.27 -9.69 -6.13
N ASP A 379 -23.19 -8.83 -5.69
CA ASP A 379 -23.17 -7.37 -5.82
C ASP A 379 -23.16 -6.88 -7.28
N ARG A 380 -23.84 -7.60 -8.19
CA ARG A 380 -24.02 -7.20 -9.59
C ARG A 380 -25.37 -6.52 -9.82
N LEU A 381 -25.38 -5.52 -10.69
CA LEU A 381 -26.57 -4.76 -11.05
C LEU A 381 -27.53 -5.64 -11.86
N ARG A 382 -28.72 -5.90 -11.28
CA ARG A 382 -29.76 -6.66 -11.97
C ARG A 382 -30.39 -5.86 -13.10
N CYS A 383 -30.13 -6.29 -14.33
CA CYS A 383 -30.70 -5.76 -15.57
C CYS A 383 -31.90 -6.62 -16.02
N ARG A 384 -32.69 -6.08 -16.95
CA ARG A 384 -33.79 -6.80 -17.62
C ARG A 384 -33.65 -6.73 -19.13
N VAL A 385 -34.47 -7.47 -19.87
CA VAL A 385 -34.56 -7.33 -21.32
C VAL A 385 -35.89 -6.71 -21.73
N ASP A 386 -35.93 -6.10 -22.91
CA ASP A 386 -37.17 -5.58 -23.47
C ASP A 386 -38.25 -6.68 -23.56
N GLY A 387 -39.45 -6.37 -23.09
CA GLY A 387 -40.57 -7.31 -22.87
C GLY A 387 -40.81 -7.69 -21.41
N ASP A 388 -39.88 -7.37 -20.49
CA ASP A 388 -40.03 -7.64 -19.05
C ASP A 388 -40.78 -6.57 -18.26
N GLN A 389 -41.01 -5.41 -18.87
CA GLN A 389 -41.57 -4.25 -18.20
C GLN A 389 -42.95 -4.55 -17.59
N VAL A 390 -43.21 -3.96 -16.43
CA VAL A 390 -44.48 -4.11 -15.71
C VAL A 390 -45.58 -3.36 -16.45
N SER A 391 -46.68 -4.02 -16.74
CA SER A 391 -47.85 -3.39 -17.38
C SER A 391 -48.98 -3.07 -16.40
N SER A 392 -49.06 -3.79 -15.27
CA SER A 392 -50.06 -3.58 -14.22
C SER A 392 -49.55 -4.07 -12.87
N PHE A 393 -49.84 -3.33 -11.79
CA PHE A 393 -49.41 -3.66 -10.43
C PHE A 393 -50.39 -3.11 -9.38
N GLY A 394 -51.00 -4.02 -8.60
CA GLY A 394 -52.02 -3.70 -7.61
C GLY A 394 -52.52 -4.92 -6.81
N PRO A 395 -53.72 -4.87 -6.20
CA PRO A 395 -54.25 -5.93 -5.32
C PRO A 395 -54.67 -7.20 -6.05
N ALA A 396 -54.45 -8.34 -5.40
CA ALA A 396 -54.93 -9.65 -5.81
C ALA A 396 -56.46 -9.74 -5.67
N GLY A 397 -57.11 -10.33 -6.67
CA GLY A 397 -58.58 -10.52 -6.69
C GLY A 397 -59.40 -9.29 -7.10
N GLY A 398 -58.75 -8.21 -7.54
CA GLY A 398 -59.37 -7.00 -8.11
C GLY A 398 -58.73 -6.60 -9.45
N ASP A 399 -59.02 -5.39 -9.93
CA ASP A 399 -58.30 -4.79 -11.06
C ASP A 399 -56.92 -4.29 -10.55
N PRO A 400 -55.79 -4.86 -11.02
CA PRO A 400 -54.45 -4.44 -10.60
C PRO A 400 -54.08 -3.05 -11.14
N GLY A 401 -54.90 -2.43 -11.99
CA GLY A 401 -54.68 -1.11 -12.54
C GLY A 401 -53.59 -1.11 -13.61
N ALA A 402 -54.00 -1.24 -14.88
CA ALA A 402 -53.07 -1.17 -16.01
C ALA A 402 -52.49 0.24 -16.19
N GLY A 403 -51.18 0.37 -16.31
CA GLY A 403 -50.51 1.67 -16.52
C GLY A 403 -50.97 2.37 -17.79
N ALA A 404 -51.25 1.61 -18.86
CA ALA A 404 -51.76 2.15 -20.11
C ALA A 404 -53.15 2.81 -19.98
N ALA A 405 -53.95 2.45 -18.95
CA ALA A 405 -55.29 2.98 -18.76
C ALA A 405 -55.30 4.47 -18.31
N VAL A 406 -54.17 4.95 -17.78
CA VAL A 406 -54.01 6.32 -17.28
C VAL A 406 -53.06 7.15 -18.15
N LEU A 407 -52.72 6.66 -19.34
CA LEU A 407 -51.87 7.35 -20.30
C LEU A 407 -52.68 7.73 -21.55
N PRO A 408 -52.30 8.82 -22.25
CA PRO A 408 -52.76 9.05 -23.62
C PRO A 408 -52.36 7.91 -24.56
N VAL A 409 -53.13 7.68 -25.62
CA VAL A 409 -52.80 6.66 -26.64
C VAL A 409 -51.60 7.13 -27.47
N ASP A 410 -50.68 6.21 -27.77
CA ASP A 410 -49.56 6.41 -28.71
C ASP A 410 -48.65 7.62 -28.40
N VAL A 411 -48.31 7.82 -27.11
CA VAL A 411 -47.56 9.00 -26.60
C VAL A 411 -46.32 9.37 -27.43
N PHE A 412 -45.51 8.39 -27.82
CA PHE A 412 -44.25 8.62 -28.55
C PHE A 412 -44.32 8.32 -30.04
N ALA A 413 -45.51 8.15 -30.64
CA ALA A 413 -45.61 7.76 -32.05
C ALA A 413 -44.96 8.78 -33.00
N THR A 414 -45.07 10.08 -32.70
CA THR A 414 -44.42 11.16 -33.47
C THR A 414 -42.92 11.27 -33.15
N LEU A 415 -42.55 11.13 -31.87
CA LEU A 415 -41.16 11.24 -31.40
C LEU A 415 -40.27 10.08 -31.85
N ARG A 416 -40.79 8.86 -32.00
CA ARG A 416 -40.03 7.67 -32.41
C ARG A 416 -39.23 7.87 -33.70
N PRO A 417 -39.86 8.20 -34.85
CA PRO A 417 -39.13 8.44 -36.09
C PRO A 417 -38.33 9.74 -36.07
N LEU A 418 -38.78 10.76 -35.33
CA LEU A 418 -38.11 12.07 -35.27
C LEU A 418 -36.79 12.01 -34.50
N ALA A 419 -36.74 11.29 -33.38
CA ALA A 419 -35.64 11.29 -32.43
C ALA A 419 -34.82 10.00 -32.37
N GLY A 420 -35.18 8.98 -33.16
CA GLY A 420 -34.57 7.66 -33.09
C GLY A 420 -34.82 6.96 -31.76
N LEU A 421 -36.01 7.15 -31.17
CA LEU A 421 -36.33 6.65 -29.84
C LEU A 421 -36.42 5.11 -29.84
N PRO A 422 -35.73 4.41 -28.94
CA PRO A 422 -35.88 2.96 -28.77
C PRO A 422 -37.32 2.57 -28.41
N THR A 423 -37.84 1.50 -29.00
CA THR A 423 -39.23 1.03 -28.78
C THR A 423 -39.53 0.65 -27.34
N ALA A 424 -38.51 0.23 -26.59
CA ALA A 424 -38.61 -0.06 -25.17
C ALA A 424 -39.08 1.15 -24.32
N CYS A 425 -38.91 2.39 -24.81
CA CYS A 425 -39.34 3.58 -24.09
C CYS A 425 -40.87 3.66 -23.92
N ASP A 426 -41.65 3.14 -24.89
CA ASP A 426 -43.11 3.08 -24.78
C ASP A 426 -43.54 2.16 -23.62
N ALA A 427 -42.90 0.99 -23.52
CA ALA A 427 -43.16 0.03 -22.44
C ALA A 427 -42.69 0.56 -21.07
N LEU A 428 -41.57 1.28 -21.01
CA LEU A 428 -41.09 1.93 -19.79
C LEU A 428 -42.01 3.06 -19.31
N LEU A 429 -42.67 3.80 -20.22
CA LEU A 429 -43.68 4.78 -19.83
C LEU A 429 -44.92 4.12 -19.21
N VAL A 430 -45.38 3.02 -19.81
CA VAL A 430 -46.46 2.19 -19.24
C VAL A 430 -46.07 1.66 -17.86
N GLU A 431 -44.83 1.21 -17.72
CA GLU A 431 -44.27 0.77 -16.43
C GLU A 431 -44.22 1.89 -15.40
N LEU A 432 -43.77 3.10 -15.75
CA LEU A 432 -43.81 4.25 -14.84
C LEU A 432 -45.23 4.46 -14.28
N ALA A 433 -46.24 4.45 -15.15
CA ALA A 433 -47.64 4.62 -14.75
C ALA A 433 -48.19 3.43 -13.94
N ALA A 434 -47.68 2.21 -14.17
CA ALA A 434 -48.03 1.02 -13.42
C ALA A 434 -47.34 0.96 -12.04
N LEU A 435 -46.19 1.59 -11.88
CA LEU A 435 -45.43 1.62 -10.62
C LEU A 435 -45.76 2.84 -9.75
N ASP A 436 -46.14 3.98 -10.34
CA ASP A 436 -46.46 5.22 -9.63
C ASP A 436 -47.78 5.12 -8.84
N PRO A 437 -47.78 5.28 -7.51
CA PRO A 437 -49.01 5.41 -6.72
C PRO A 437 -49.89 6.59 -7.16
N GLY A 438 -49.27 7.69 -7.61
CA GLY A 438 -49.99 8.85 -8.13
C GLY A 438 -50.74 8.60 -9.44
N SER A 439 -50.51 7.45 -10.08
CA SER A 439 -51.13 7.01 -11.32
C SER A 439 -52.10 5.84 -11.09
N ALA A 440 -52.49 5.59 -9.85
CA ALA A 440 -53.49 4.58 -9.51
C ALA A 440 -54.87 4.93 -10.13
N PRO A 441 -55.53 4.01 -10.87
CA PRO A 441 -56.80 4.32 -11.53
C PRO A 441 -57.97 4.61 -10.57
N ASP A 442 -57.88 4.12 -9.33
CA ASP A 442 -58.88 4.23 -8.26
C ASP A 442 -58.65 5.43 -7.31
N LEU A 443 -57.63 6.26 -7.58
CA LEU A 443 -57.21 7.40 -6.76
C LEU A 443 -58.29 8.49 -6.59
N ALA A 444 -59.31 8.50 -7.45
CA ALA A 444 -60.41 9.46 -7.43
C ALA A 444 -61.54 9.08 -6.43
N ALA A 445 -61.47 7.93 -5.77
CA ALA A 445 -62.40 7.56 -4.71
C ALA A 445 -62.07 8.34 -3.43
N ALA A 446 -63.07 8.82 -2.67
CA ALA A 446 -62.87 9.59 -1.44
C ALA A 446 -62.22 8.81 -0.25
N ALA A 447 -61.63 7.65 -0.52
CA ALA A 447 -60.93 6.77 0.41
C ALA A 447 -59.48 6.54 -0.07
N LEU A 448 -58.63 5.99 0.79
CA LEU A 448 -57.28 5.55 0.40
C LEU A 448 -57.38 4.53 -0.75
N SER A 449 -56.63 4.76 -1.83
CA SER A 449 -56.56 3.86 -2.99
C SER A 449 -55.80 2.57 -2.64
N PRO A 450 -56.44 1.38 -2.72
CA PRO A 450 -55.73 0.11 -2.52
C PRO A 450 -54.60 -0.15 -3.53
N VAL A 451 -54.75 0.33 -4.78
CA VAL A 451 -53.70 0.20 -5.79
C VAL A 451 -52.48 1.06 -5.42
N ALA A 452 -52.70 2.32 -5.03
CA ALA A 452 -51.64 3.24 -4.62
C ALA A 452 -50.89 2.73 -3.38
N ASP A 453 -51.62 2.20 -2.39
CA ASP A 453 -51.07 1.63 -1.16
C ASP A 453 -50.19 0.38 -1.43
N ILE A 454 -50.62 -0.54 -2.31
CA ILE A 454 -49.78 -1.69 -2.69
C ILE A 454 -48.51 -1.25 -3.41
N ARG A 455 -48.62 -0.26 -4.31
CA ARG A 455 -47.45 0.26 -5.03
C ARG A 455 -46.42 0.89 -4.10
N SER A 456 -46.85 1.62 -3.06
CA SER A 456 -45.93 2.19 -2.07
C SER A 456 -45.35 1.16 -1.11
N ARG A 457 -46.12 0.12 -0.73
CA ARG A 457 -45.61 -0.97 0.11
C ARG A 457 -44.44 -1.67 -0.55
N TRP A 458 -44.41 -1.78 -1.87
CA TRP A 458 -43.25 -2.35 -2.56
C TRP A 458 -41.95 -1.62 -2.25
N TRP A 459 -41.97 -0.29 -2.07
CA TRP A 459 -40.76 0.46 -1.70
C TRP A 459 -40.28 0.14 -0.29
N GLY A 460 -41.23 -0.07 0.62
CA GLY A 460 -40.93 -0.54 1.98
C GLY A 460 -40.24 -1.90 1.97
N SER A 461 -40.47 -2.74 0.95
CA SER A 461 -39.78 -4.04 0.82
C SER A 461 -38.30 -3.93 0.43
N TRP A 462 -37.82 -2.71 0.10
CA TRP A 462 -36.42 -2.48 -0.22
C TRP A 462 -35.54 -2.34 1.01
N ASP A 463 -36.13 -2.13 2.19
CA ASP A 463 -35.39 -2.22 3.45
C ASP A 463 -35.03 -3.68 3.72
N VAL A 464 -33.75 -3.93 4.03
CA VAL A 464 -33.25 -5.27 4.35
C VAL A 464 -33.94 -5.82 5.61
N ALA A 465 -34.40 -4.95 6.50
CA ALA A 465 -35.15 -5.31 7.70
C ALA A 465 -36.67 -5.42 7.48
N ALA A 466 -37.16 -5.23 6.26
CA ALA A 466 -38.59 -5.24 5.97
C ALA A 466 -39.25 -6.60 6.24
N ASP A 467 -40.54 -6.57 6.59
CA ASP A 467 -41.38 -7.76 6.72
C ASP A 467 -41.42 -8.52 5.36
N PRO A 468 -41.06 -9.81 5.30
CA PRO A 468 -41.11 -10.58 4.06
C PRO A 468 -42.52 -10.69 3.46
N ASP A 469 -43.57 -10.52 4.27
CA ASP A 469 -44.97 -10.58 3.84
C ASP A 469 -45.52 -9.21 3.38
N LEU A 470 -44.70 -8.16 3.29
CA LEU A 470 -45.14 -6.80 2.93
C LEU A 470 -45.87 -6.73 1.57
N MET A 471 -45.56 -7.68 0.67
CA MET A 471 -46.16 -7.82 -0.66
C MET A 471 -47.24 -8.90 -0.75
N ALA A 472 -47.66 -9.49 0.36
CA ALA A 472 -48.75 -10.45 0.40
C ALA A 472 -50.04 -9.83 -0.17
N GLY A 473 -50.69 -10.54 -1.09
CA GLY A 473 -51.92 -10.08 -1.73
C GLY A 473 -51.72 -9.05 -2.85
N ALA A 474 -50.50 -8.86 -3.36
CA ALA A 474 -50.25 -8.09 -4.58
C ALA A 474 -50.31 -8.98 -5.85
N THR A 475 -50.61 -8.38 -7.00
CA THR A 475 -50.57 -8.99 -8.33
C THR A 475 -49.77 -8.08 -9.27
N VAL A 476 -48.76 -8.65 -9.92
CA VAL A 476 -47.89 -7.98 -10.89
C VAL A 476 -48.00 -8.70 -12.24
N VAL A 477 -48.16 -7.94 -13.33
CA VAL A 477 -48.02 -8.46 -14.70
C VAL A 477 -46.75 -7.85 -15.30
N GLY A 478 -45.78 -8.70 -15.60
CA GLY A 478 -44.40 -8.33 -15.93
C GLY A 478 -43.43 -8.71 -14.81
N LEU A 479 -42.18 -8.27 -14.90
CA LEU A 479 -41.14 -8.47 -13.89
C LEU A 479 -40.83 -7.13 -13.22
N LEU A 480 -40.93 -7.04 -11.89
CA LEU A 480 -40.58 -5.82 -11.17
C LEU A 480 -39.13 -5.40 -11.49
N PRO A 481 -38.86 -4.09 -11.74
CA PRO A 481 -37.50 -3.65 -12.00
C PRO A 481 -36.64 -3.75 -10.74
N SER A 482 -35.32 -3.66 -10.92
CA SER A 482 -34.40 -3.46 -9.81
C SER A 482 -34.82 -2.24 -8.98
N PRO A 483 -34.80 -2.30 -7.64
CA PRO A 483 -35.04 -1.14 -6.78
C PRO A 483 -34.10 0.04 -7.06
N VAL A 484 -32.96 -0.17 -7.74
CA VAL A 484 -32.09 0.91 -8.23
C VAL A 484 -32.79 1.77 -9.31
N ALA A 485 -33.66 1.16 -10.12
CA ALA A 485 -34.32 1.82 -11.24
C ALA A 485 -35.52 2.70 -10.83
N VAL A 486 -35.96 2.66 -9.58
CA VAL A 486 -37.15 3.39 -9.12
C VAL A 486 -36.82 4.09 -7.80
N ALA A 487 -36.87 5.41 -7.80
CA ALA A 487 -36.69 6.24 -6.62
C ALA A 487 -38.05 6.56 -5.97
N PRO A 488 -38.21 6.29 -4.67
CA PRO A 488 -39.38 6.73 -3.93
C PRO A 488 -39.25 8.24 -3.67
N PRO A 489 -40.31 8.91 -3.19
CA PRO A 489 -40.21 10.31 -2.78
C PRO A 489 -39.25 10.38 -1.57
N VAL A 490 -38.10 11.01 -1.76
CA VAL A 490 -37.09 11.28 -0.71
C VAL A 490 -36.44 12.63 -1.00
N ARG A 491 -35.95 13.32 0.04
CA ARG A 491 -34.95 14.37 -0.15
C ARG A 491 -33.61 13.64 -0.23
N PRO A 492 -32.95 13.59 -1.41
CA PRO A 492 -31.77 12.76 -1.62
C PRO A 492 -30.63 13.12 -0.65
N TRP A 493 -29.49 12.44 -0.64
CA TRP A 493 -28.24 12.93 -0.03
C TRP A 493 -27.11 12.04 -0.53
N ALA A 494 -26.06 12.67 -1.06
CA ALA A 494 -24.91 11.96 -1.61
C ALA A 494 -23.66 12.86 -1.46
N PRO A 495 -22.93 12.75 -0.33
CA PRO A 495 -21.76 13.60 -0.08
C PRO A 495 -20.68 13.35 -1.12
N VAL A 496 -20.18 14.43 -1.74
CA VAL A 496 -19.15 14.35 -2.80
C VAL A 496 -17.82 14.87 -2.30
N HIS A 497 -17.81 15.97 -1.53
CA HIS A 497 -16.56 16.55 -1.03
C HIS A 497 -16.69 17.15 0.37
N LEU A 498 -15.55 17.22 1.06
CA LEU A 498 -15.39 17.95 2.30
C LEU A 498 -14.63 19.25 2.01
N GLU A 499 -15.13 20.37 2.51
CA GLU A 499 -14.45 21.65 2.48
C GLU A 499 -13.82 21.94 3.83
N LEU A 500 -12.60 22.49 3.80
CA LEU A 500 -11.88 22.84 5.01
C LEU A 500 -11.18 24.18 4.89
N ALA A 501 -11.13 24.90 6.00
CA ALA A 501 -10.26 26.02 6.25
C ALA A 501 -9.49 25.75 7.53
N GLY A 502 -8.21 26.11 7.53
CA GLY A 502 -7.34 25.91 8.67
C GLY A 502 -6.16 26.87 8.66
N THR A 503 -5.35 26.74 9.70
CA THR A 503 -4.15 27.54 9.91
C THR A 503 -2.96 26.61 10.15
N TYR A 504 -1.96 26.69 9.28
CA TYR A 504 -0.66 26.05 9.49
C TYR A 504 0.21 26.92 10.42
N LEU A 505 0.68 26.33 11.51
CA LEU A 505 1.51 26.93 12.54
C LEU A 505 2.89 26.25 12.49
N GLY A 506 3.87 26.89 11.86
CA GLY A 506 5.22 26.33 11.73
C GLY A 506 5.99 26.32 13.07
N SER A 507 6.75 25.26 13.34
CA SER A 507 7.62 25.17 14.51
C SER A 507 8.63 26.33 14.54
N PRO A 508 8.78 27.07 15.66
CA PRO A 508 9.68 28.21 15.77
C PRO A 508 11.15 27.91 15.42
N ARG A 509 11.65 26.71 15.76
CA ARG A 509 13.02 26.25 15.44
C ARG A 509 13.04 25.16 14.37
N ALA A 510 12.00 25.08 13.54
CA ALA A 510 11.86 24.09 12.46
C ALA A 510 12.14 22.66 12.96
N VAL A 511 13.04 21.92 12.30
CA VAL A 511 13.39 20.53 12.66
C VAL A 511 13.99 20.39 14.07
N HIS A 512 14.56 21.45 14.66
CA HIS A 512 15.21 21.38 15.97
C HIS A 512 14.22 21.34 17.15
N ASP A 513 12.94 21.59 16.90
CA ASP A 513 11.86 21.32 17.86
C ASP A 513 11.44 19.85 17.89
N TRP A 514 12.07 19.00 17.07
CA TRP A 514 11.75 17.60 16.91
C TRP A 514 12.93 16.71 17.27
N VAL A 515 12.65 15.47 17.67
CA VAL A 515 13.65 14.44 17.96
C VAL A 515 13.39 13.26 17.06
N LEU A 516 14.43 12.77 16.38
CA LEU A 516 14.33 11.57 15.56
C LEU A 516 14.24 10.33 16.47
N GLY A 517 13.08 9.68 16.48
CA GLY A 517 12.86 8.38 17.11
C GLY A 517 13.41 7.23 16.26
N ASP A 518 12.82 6.05 16.40
CA ASP A 518 13.31 4.84 15.71
C ASP A 518 13.01 4.84 14.22
N HIS A 519 11.83 5.33 13.82
CA HIS A 519 11.39 5.41 12.43
C HIS A 519 11.04 6.83 11.98
N ASP A 520 10.50 7.66 12.88
CA ASP A 520 10.06 9.03 12.56
C ASP A 520 10.32 10.02 13.70
N PHE A 521 9.98 11.29 13.46
CA PHE A 521 10.12 12.37 14.43
C PHE A 521 8.97 12.39 15.44
N THR A 522 9.32 12.69 16.69
CA THR A 522 8.39 13.10 17.74
C THR A 522 8.71 14.53 18.17
N GLU A 523 7.69 15.27 18.57
CA GLU A 523 7.89 16.63 19.06
C GLU A 523 8.69 16.58 20.38
N ARG A 524 9.65 17.51 20.52
CA ARG A 524 10.41 17.61 21.76
C ARG A 524 9.48 18.09 22.88
N PRO A 525 9.51 17.46 24.07
CA PRO A 525 8.72 17.94 25.21
C PRO A 525 8.99 19.42 25.51
N GLY A 526 7.91 20.21 25.61
CA GLY A 526 7.97 21.65 25.88
C GLY A 526 8.31 22.53 24.67
N ALA A 527 8.34 21.98 23.45
CA ALA A 527 8.32 22.79 22.24
C ALA A 527 7.02 23.62 22.20
N ALA A 528 7.15 24.91 21.86
CA ALA A 528 5.99 25.79 21.74
C ALA A 528 5.40 25.68 20.33
N ALA A 529 4.07 25.66 20.23
CA ALA A 529 3.41 25.82 18.95
C ALA A 529 3.78 27.17 18.32
N GLY A 530 3.91 27.18 16.99
CA GLY A 530 4.17 28.42 16.25
C GLY A 530 3.03 29.43 16.45
N THR A 531 3.38 30.71 16.57
CA THR A 531 2.39 31.80 16.68
C THR A 531 2.06 32.43 15.32
N ASP A 532 2.95 32.30 14.34
CA ASP A 532 2.79 32.86 13.00
C ASP A 532 2.03 31.88 12.08
N GLY A 533 0.72 32.05 12.04
CA GLY A 533 -0.18 31.22 11.26
C GLY A 533 -0.24 31.56 9.77
N ARG A 534 -0.38 30.53 8.94
CA ARG A 534 -0.66 30.65 7.50
C ARG A 534 -1.97 29.96 7.18
N SER A 535 -2.92 30.70 6.61
CA SER A 535 -4.19 30.14 6.18
C SER A 535 -3.99 29.10 5.08
N VAL A 536 -4.68 27.98 5.22
CA VAL A 536 -4.81 26.92 4.23
C VAL A 536 -6.29 26.62 4.05
N ALA A 537 -6.72 26.37 2.83
CA ALA A 537 -8.10 26.01 2.54
C ALA A 537 -8.16 25.07 1.34
N GLY A 538 -9.16 24.19 1.30
CA GLY A 538 -9.27 23.26 0.19
C GLY A 538 -10.57 22.48 0.18
N ARG A 539 -10.77 21.77 -0.93
CA ARG A 539 -11.81 20.75 -1.09
C ARG A 539 -11.12 19.38 -1.14
N VAL A 540 -11.66 18.44 -0.41
CA VAL A 540 -11.20 17.05 -0.34
C VAL A 540 -12.28 16.21 -0.99
N LEU A 541 -11.98 15.64 -2.15
CA LEU A 541 -12.89 14.74 -2.83
C LEU A 541 -13.05 13.46 -2.01
N LEU A 542 -14.29 13.06 -1.74
CA LEU A 542 -14.61 11.91 -0.92
C LEU A 542 -14.94 10.70 -1.80
N THR A 543 -14.37 9.56 -1.43
CA THR A 543 -14.60 8.28 -2.11
C THR A 543 -14.79 7.17 -1.09
N GLY A 544 -15.39 6.05 -1.49
CA GLY A 544 -15.47 4.83 -0.66
C GLY A 544 -14.13 4.08 -0.49
N GLY A 545 -12.99 4.71 -0.79
CA GLY A 545 -11.67 4.08 -0.82
C GLY A 545 -11.27 3.43 0.51
N ALA A 546 -11.56 4.07 1.65
CA ALA A 546 -11.30 3.49 2.97
C ALA A 546 -12.09 2.19 3.22
N ALA A 547 -13.39 2.15 2.87
CA ALA A 547 -14.20 0.95 2.98
C ALA A 547 -13.68 -0.19 2.08
N GLN A 548 -13.31 0.15 0.84
CA GLN A 548 -12.73 -0.81 -0.10
C GLN A 548 -11.35 -1.34 0.35
N ALA A 549 -10.52 -0.48 0.95
CA ALA A 549 -9.24 -0.89 1.52
C ALA A 549 -9.43 -1.85 2.70
N LEU A 550 -10.43 -1.59 3.55
CA LEU A 550 -10.80 -2.45 4.68
C LEU A 550 -11.30 -3.83 4.18
N ALA A 551 -12.20 -3.84 3.19
CA ALA A 551 -12.69 -5.07 2.57
C ALA A 551 -11.55 -5.89 1.92
N GLY A 552 -10.68 -5.23 1.15
CA GLY A 552 -9.53 -5.88 0.51
C GLY A 552 -8.51 -6.43 1.51
N ALA A 553 -8.31 -5.74 2.64
CA ALA A 553 -7.48 -6.22 3.73
C ALA A 553 -8.08 -7.47 4.40
N ALA A 554 -9.41 -7.53 4.57
CA ALA A 554 -10.12 -8.69 5.13
C ALA A 554 -9.92 -9.95 4.31
N VAL A 555 -10.13 -9.84 2.99
CA VAL A 555 -9.93 -10.96 2.06
C VAL A 555 -8.50 -11.50 2.16
N LYS A 556 -7.50 -10.60 2.21
CA LYS A 556 -6.09 -10.99 2.35
C LYS A 556 -5.81 -11.64 3.71
N ALA A 557 -6.35 -11.09 4.79
CA ALA A 557 -6.14 -11.60 6.14
C ALA A 557 -6.72 -13.01 6.31
N ILE A 558 -7.94 -13.26 5.85
CA ILE A 558 -8.56 -14.60 5.86
C ILE A 558 -7.71 -15.60 5.05
N ALA A 559 -7.26 -15.19 3.86
CA ALA A 559 -6.42 -16.04 3.02
C ALA A 559 -5.06 -16.41 3.66
N VAL A 560 -4.51 -15.53 4.51
CA VAL A 560 -3.19 -15.70 5.14
C VAL A 560 -3.27 -16.33 6.54
N ALA A 561 -4.25 -15.95 7.36
CA ALA A 561 -4.35 -16.28 8.78
C ALA A 561 -5.47 -17.28 9.11
N GLY A 562 -6.32 -17.66 8.14
CA GLY A 562 -7.44 -18.57 8.37
C GLY A 562 -8.40 -18.05 9.45
N ALA A 563 -8.78 -18.92 10.39
CA ALA A 563 -9.75 -18.61 11.45
C ALA A 563 -9.39 -17.40 12.33
N ALA A 564 -8.11 -17.11 12.56
CA ALA A 564 -7.70 -15.92 13.32
C ALA A 564 -7.93 -14.62 12.54
N GLY A 565 -7.87 -14.69 11.20
CA GLY A 565 -8.23 -13.56 10.34
C GLY A 565 -9.74 -13.33 10.28
N GLU A 566 -10.54 -14.39 10.37
CA GLU A 566 -12.01 -14.32 10.47
C GLU A 566 -12.45 -13.69 11.80
N GLU A 567 -11.90 -14.14 12.93
CA GLU A 567 -12.25 -13.63 14.27
C GLU A 567 -11.95 -12.12 14.42
N ILE A 568 -10.82 -11.64 13.89
CA ILE A 568 -10.48 -10.21 13.91
C ILE A 568 -11.41 -9.41 12.99
N ALA A 569 -11.74 -9.93 11.81
CA ALA A 569 -12.63 -9.24 10.89
C ALA A 569 -14.07 -9.16 11.43
N GLU A 570 -14.53 -10.20 12.15
CA GLU A 570 -15.81 -10.19 12.88
C GLU A 570 -15.80 -9.23 14.08
N GLN A 571 -14.70 -9.16 14.85
CA GLN A 571 -14.55 -8.22 15.97
C GLN A 571 -14.54 -6.74 15.54
N LEU A 572 -14.18 -6.44 14.28
CA LEU A 572 -14.21 -5.09 13.73
C LEU A 572 -15.63 -4.65 13.30
N LEU A 573 -16.64 -5.52 13.42
CA LEU A 573 -18.00 -5.29 12.95
C LEU A 573 -19.00 -5.47 14.09
N ASP A 574 -19.73 -4.40 14.44
CA ASP A 574 -20.81 -4.49 15.43
C ASP A 574 -22.02 -5.31 14.91
N GLU A 575 -22.23 -5.40 13.59
CA GLU A 575 -23.34 -6.16 12.99
C GLU A 575 -23.00 -6.69 11.59
N ILE A 576 -22.74 -8.00 11.45
CA ILE A 576 -22.85 -8.69 10.16
C ILE A 576 -24.16 -9.47 10.17
N GLY A 577 -25.11 -9.07 9.33
CA GLY A 577 -26.28 -9.89 9.04
C GLY A 577 -25.84 -11.26 8.47
N PRO A 578 -26.44 -12.38 8.88
CA PRO A 578 -25.89 -13.74 8.69
C PRO A 578 -25.71 -14.22 7.23
N ASP A 579 -26.12 -13.45 6.22
CA ASP A 579 -26.32 -13.93 4.85
C ASP A 579 -25.42 -13.28 3.77
N ARG A 580 -24.45 -12.40 4.11
CA ARG A 580 -23.54 -11.77 3.12
C ARG A 580 -22.07 -12.12 3.32
N PRO A 581 -21.27 -12.25 2.24
CA PRO A 581 -19.82 -12.38 2.37
C PRO A 581 -19.22 -11.18 3.13
N LEU A 582 -18.37 -11.44 4.12
CA LEU A 582 -17.72 -10.44 4.97
C LEU A 582 -17.06 -9.27 4.20
N ALA A 583 -16.39 -9.57 3.08
CA ALA A 583 -15.77 -8.54 2.23
C ALA A 583 -16.79 -7.54 1.66
N VAL A 584 -17.97 -8.04 1.31
CA VAL A 584 -19.09 -7.23 0.80
C VAL A 584 -19.64 -6.37 1.93
N ALA A 585 -19.86 -6.92 3.13
CA ALA A 585 -20.30 -6.15 4.30
C ALA A 585 -19.32 -5.01 4.67
N LEU A 586 -18.01 -5.24 4.58
CA LEU A 586 -16.98 -4.24 4.84
C LEU A 586 -16.91 -3.15 3.76
N ALA A 587 -17.10 -3.50 2.49
CA ALA A 587 -17.10 -2.55 1.38
C ALA A 587 -18.27 -1.54 1.47
N HIS A 588 -19.31 -1.90 2.22
CA HIS A 588 -20.56 -1.14 2.35
C HIS A 588 -20.67 -0.34 3.64
N GLN A 589 -19.60 -0.27 4.43
CA GLN A 589 -19.54 0.64 5.56
C GLN A 589 -19.70 2.09 5.07
N ASP A 590 -20.42 2.91 5.85
CA ASP A 590 -20.50 4.36 5.65
C ASP A 590 -19.17 5.01 6.06
N LEU A 591 -18.16 4.77 5.24
CA LEU A 591 -16.80 5.28 5.35
C LEU A 591 -16.42 5.94 4.04
N LEU A 592 -16.17 7.24 4.11
CA LEU A 592 -15.67 8.05 3.01
C LEU A 592 -14.26 8.51 3.35
N SER A 593 -13.39 8.62 2.34
CA SER A 593 -12.02 9.10 2.53
C SER A 593 -11.56 9.96 1.37
N GLY A 594 -10.71 10.93 1.67
CA GLY A 594 -10.04 11.77 0.68
C GLY A 594 -8.77 12.41 1.21
N VAL A 595 -7.90 12.83 0.30
CA VAL A 595 -6.59 13.42 0.62
C VAL A 595 -6.69 14.95 0.55
N LEU A 596 -6.00 15.65 1.46
CA LEU A 596 -5.83 17.10 1.42
C LEU A 596 -4.73 17.49 0.40
N GLU A 597 -4.90 17.11 -0.86
CA GLU A 597 -3.86 17.10 -1.92
C GLU A 597 -3.17 18.44 -2.20
N THR A 598 -3.74 19.54 -1.71
CA THR A 598 -3.22 20.89 -1.98
C THR A 598 -2.39 21.46 -0.83
N LEU A 599 -2.28 20.79 0.32
CA LEU A 599 -1.57 21.35 1.48
C LEU A 599 -0.11 21.63 1.16
N THR A 600 0.63 20.66 0.61
CA THR A 600 2.05 20.85 0.27
C THR A 600 2.23 21.95 -0.78
N ALA A 601 1.37 22.00 -1.79
CA ALA A 601 1.38 23.05 -2.81
C ALA A 601 1.10 24.44 -2.19
N GLN A 602 0.11 24.56 -1.30
CA GLN A 602 -0.22 25.81 -0.60
C GLN A 602 0.92 26.30 0.30
N LEU A 603 1.58 25.40 1.04
CA LEU A 603 2.75 25.73 1.87
C LEU A 603 3.93 26.23 1.02
N ARG A 604 4.09 25.71 -0.20
CA ARG A 604 5.06 26.18 -1.19
C ARG A 604 4.58 27.42 -1.96
N ARG A 605 3.32 27.85 -1.78
CA ARG A 605 2.67 28.88 -2.61
C ARG A 605 2.72 28.53 -4.11
N ASP A 606 2.67 27.25 -4.41
CA ASP A 606 2.55 26.72 -5.76
C ASP A 606 1.10 26.88 -6.24
N PRO A 607 0.87 27.17 -7.53
CA PRO A 607 -0.48 27.19 -8.09
C PRO A 607 -1.17 25.83 -7.92
N THR A 608 -2.33 25.81 -7.28
CA THR A 608 -3.14 24.60 -7.04
C THR A 608 -4.13 24.30 -8.15
N GLY A 609 -4.34 25.23 -9.09
CA GLY A 609 -5.27 25.07 -10.20
C GLY A 609 -4.87 23.96 -11.19
N ALA A 610 -5.87 23.42 -11.88
CA ALA A 610 -5.67 22.51 -13.00
C ALA A 610 -4.90 23.20 -14.13
N LEU A 611 -4.05 22.44 -14.84
CA LEU A 611 -3.36 22.95 -16.02
C LEU A 611 -4.30 22.90 -17.22
N VAL A 612 -4.73 24.06 -17.69
CA VAL A 612 -5.58 24.21 -18.87
C VAL A 612 -4.73 24.68 -20.06
N ARG A 613 -4.98 24.12 -21.24
CA ARG A 613 -4.21 24.42 -22.46
C ARG A 613 -5.14 24.72 -23.62
N ALA A 614 -4.73 25.66 -24.47
CA ALA A 614 -5.38 25.83 -25.76
C ALA A 614 -5.15 24.57 -26.63
N PRO A 615 -6.09 24.20 -27.53
CA PRO A 615 -6.03 22.96 -28.31
C PRO A 615 -4.76 22.81 -29.18
N ASP A 616 -4.18 23.93 -29.58
CA ASP A 616 -2.99 24.03 -30.44
C ASP A 616 -1.65 23.92 -29.71
N VAL A 617 -1.67 23.75 -28.38
CA VAL A 617 -0.45 23.74 -27.56
C VAL A 617 -0.08 22.32 -27.12
N GLU A 618 1.15 21.91 -27.48
CA GLU A 618 1.70 20.62 -27.08
C GLU A 618 1.70 20.39 -25.56
N PRO A 619 1.42 19.17 -25.08
CA PRO A 619 1.53 18.81 -23.68
C PRO A 619 2.94 19.06 -23.15
N GLY A 620 3.05 19.53 -21.91
CA GLY A 620 4.32 19.67 -21.23
C GLY A 620 4.17 20.45 -19.93
N ASP A 621 5.02 20.12 -18.96
CA ASP A 621 4.99 20.72 -17.64
C ASP A 621 5.41 22.19 -17.68
N VAL A 622 4.77 23.01 -16.83
CA VAL A 622 5.21 24.37 -16.58
C VAL A 622 6.35 24.31 -15.58
N ALA A 623 7.56 24.67 -16.02
CA ALA A 623 8.72 24.72 -15.14
C ALA A 623 8.42 25.63 -13.94
N PRO A 624 8.78 25.23 -12.71
CA PRO A 624 8.48 25.99 -11.52
C PRO A 624 9.11 27.39 -11.59
N GLY A 625 8.30 28.42 -11.34
CA GLY A 625 8.74 29.80 -11.30
C GLY A 625 9.67 30.11 -10.11
N ARG A 626 10.12 31.37 -10.04
CA ARG A 626 10.94 31.90 -8.94
C ARG A 626 10.26 31.67 -7.58
N ARG A 627 11.07 31.43 -6.54
CA ARG A 627 10.59 31.25 -5.16
C ARG A 627 9.73 32.46 -4.69
N PRO A 628 8.46 32.25 -4.29
CA PRO A 628 7.57 33.29 -3.76
C PRO A 628 7.87 33.62 -2.29
N ALA A 629 7.32 34.74 -1.80
CA ALA A 629 7.37 35.10 -0.38
C ALA A 629 6.51 34.12 0.46
N GLY A 630 6.99 33.76 1.65
CA GLY A 630 6.29 32.78 2.50
C GLY A 630 6.29 31.36 1.95
N PHE A 631 7.28 31.00 1.12
CA PHE A 631 7.56 29.62 0.68
C PHE A 631 8.05 28.76 1.85
N THR A 632 7.51 27.55 2.00
CA THR A 632 7.99 26.54 2.97
C THR A 632 8.74 25.42 2.25
N ALA A 633 10.06 25.35 2.45
CA ALA A 633 10.91 24.31 1.89
C ALA A 633 10.87 22.99 2.69
N LEU A 634 10.78 23.13 4.01
CA LEU A 634 10.70 22.05 4.99
C LEU A 634 9.49 22.34 5.90
N ARG A 635 8.47 21.46 5.85
CA ARG A 635 7.29 21.51 6.71
C ARG A 635 7.66 20.92 8.07
N ALA A 636 7.31 21.59 9.15
CA ALA A 636 7.43 21.13 10.54
C ALA A 636 6.54 22.03 11.40
N GLY A 637 5.58 21.47 12.14
CA GLY A 637 4.68 22.24 12.99
C GLY A 637 3.31 21.59 13.15
N HIS A 638 2.26 22.40 13.15
CA HIS A 638 0.89 21.97 13.41
C HIS A 638 -0.09 22.53 12.37
N LEU A 639 -1.18 21.81 12.14
CA LEU A 639 -2.37 22.27 11.44
C LEU A 639 -3.51 22.39 12.45
N ARG A 640 -4.07 23.59 12.56
CA ARG A 640 -5.35 23.81 13.24
C ARG A 640 -6.45 23.86 12.21
N LEU A 641 -7.48 23.04 12.37
CA LEU A 641 -8.69 23.10 11.53
C LEU A 641 -9.62 24.16 12.12
N ASP A 642 -10.01 25.15 11.32
CA ASP A 642 -10.81 26.30 11.76
C ASP A 642 -12.29 26.16 11.34
N ARG A 643 -12.57 25.53 10.18
CA ARG A 643 -13.94 25.27 9.70
C ARG A 643 -13.98 24.02 8.81
N LEU A 644 -15.07 23.23 8.90
CA LEU A 644 -15.30 22.03 8.10
C LEU A 644 -16.76 22.00 7.60
N ARG A 645 -16.94 21.66 6.32
CA ARG A 645 -18.26 21.57 5.69
C ARG A 645 -18.35 20.38 4.74
N LEU A 646 -19.26 19.44 4.98
CA LEU A 646 -19.53 18.30 4.10
C LEU A 646 -20.60 18.68 3.07
N VAL A 647 -20.34 18.51 1.78
CA VAL A 647 -21.20 18.99 0.69
C VAL A 647 -21.61 17.83 -0.23
N ASP A 648 -22.88 17.81 -0.63
CA ASP A 648 -23.45 16.82 -1.55
C ASP A 648 -23.50 17.28 -3.01
N GLY A 649 -23.91 16.38 -3.90
CA GLY A 649 -24.01 16.64 -5.35
C GLY A 649 -25.02 17.74 -5.74
N PHE A 650 -25.98 18.08 -4.88
CA PHE A 650 -26.94 19.17 -5.10
C PHE A 650 -26.50 20.48 -4.42
N GLY A 651 -25.32 20.52 -3.78
CA GLY A 651 -24.82 21.67 -3.04
C GLY A 651 -25.45 21.84 -1.65
N ARG A 652 -26.21 20.87 -1.14
CA ARG A 652 -26.61 20.87 0.27
C ARG A 652 -25.42 20.50 1.12
N TYR A 653 -25.41 20.98 2.37
CA TYR A 653 -24.25 20.76 3.21
C TYR A 653 -24.60 20.58 4.69
N LEU A 654 -23.60 20.07 5.42
CA LEU A 654 -23.54 19.98 6.89
C LEU A 654 -22.29 20.72 7.36
N GLU A 655 -22.44 21.64 8.31
CA GLU A 655 -21.29 22.21 9.03
C GLU A 655 -20.86 21.23 10.13
N LEU A 656 -19.57 20.92 10.17
CA LEU A 656 -18.99 19.94 11.09
C LEU A 656 -18.08 20.63 12.11
N ALA A 657 -18.03 20.11 13.33
CA ALA A 657 -17.20 20.67 14.40
C ALA A 657 -15.72 20.27 14.21
N PRO A 658 -14.78 21.23 14.01
CA PRO A 658 -13.36 20.91 13.83
C PRO A 658 -12.73 20.22 15.04
N ASP A 659 -13.21 20.51 16.25
CA ASP A 659 -12.68 19.94 17.50
C ASP A 659 -13.02 18.44 17.67
N ALA A 660 -14.02 17.93 16.95
CA ALA A 660 -14.44 16.53 16.98
C ALA A 660 -13.56 15.61 16.12
N VAL A 661 -12.63 16.17 15.35
CA VAL A 661 -11.72 15.38 14.49
C VAL A 661 -10.76 14.56 15.35
N ARG A 662 -10.89 13.23 15.24
CA ARG A 662 -9.97 12.25 15.85
C ARG A 662 -8.66 12.22 15.05
N ARG A 663 -7.53 12.24 15.74
CA ARG A 663 -6.18 12.28 15.13
C ARG A 663 -5.50 10.95 15.34
N SER A 664 -4.76 10.49 14.34
CA SER A 664 -3.86 9.35 14.53
C SER A 664 -2.80 9.67 15.59
N GLU A 665 -2.25 8.62 16.23
CA GLU A 665 -1.25 8.77 17.29
C GLU A 665 -0.06 9.65 16.84
N GLY A 666 0.46 9.44 15.63
CA GLY A 666 1.57 10.22 15.07
C GLY A 666 1.24 11.67 14.71
N MET A 667 -0.05 12.03 14.67
CA MET A 667 -0.55 13.38 14.38
C MET A 667 -1.22 14.05 15.59
N ALA A 668 -1.22 13.43 16.76
CA ALA A 668 -1.73 14.05 17.98
C ALA A 668 -0.81 15.20 18.40
N GLY A 669 -1.33 16.43 18.43
CA GLY A 669 -0.59 17.60 18.91
C GLY A 669 -0.60 17.73 20.45
N PRO A 670 0.20 18.66 21.00
CA PRO A 670 0.32 18.88 22.45
C PRO A 670 -0.94 19.48 23.08
N GLU A 671 -1.75 20.18 22.28
CA GLU A 671 -3.01 20.80 22.70
C GLU A 671 -4.20 20.20 21.92
N PRO A 672 -5.40 20.12 22.54
CA PRO A 672 -6.62 19.78 21.81
C PRO A 672 -6.83 20.70 20.59
N GLY A 673 -7.15 20.12 19.44
CA GLY A 673 -7.40 20.85 18.19
C GLY A 673 -6.18 21.08 17.30
N LEU A 674 -4.96 20.84 17.79
CA LEU A 674 -3.75 20.88 16.96
C LEU A 674 -3.43 19.50 16.39
N THR A 675 -3.28 19.45 15.07
CA THR A 675 -2.84 18.25 14.35
C THR A 675 -1.36 18.40 14.01
N GLN A 676 -0.52 17.54 14.57
CA GLN A 676 0.92 17.55 14.34
C GLN A 676 1.25 17.20 12.88
N LEU A 677 2.15 17.99 12.29
CA LEU A 677 2.75 17.80 10.97
C LEU A 677 4.26 17.72 11.14
N VAL A 678 4.77 16.50 11.24
CA VAL A 678 6.19 16.19 11.46
C VAL A 678 7.10 16.76 10.35
N PRO A 679 8.42 16.90 10.61
CA PRO A 679 9.40 17.35 9.64
C PRO A 679 9.37 16.57 8.32
N ARG A 680 9.09 17.27 7.21
CA ARG A 680 9.06 16.72 5.84
C ARG A 680 9.55 17.74 4.82
N PHE A 681 10.34 17.29 3.85
CA PHE A 681 10.63 18.12 2.67
C PHE A 681 9.37 18.29 1.82
N THR A 682 9.13 19.51 1.36
CA THR A 682 8.00 19.79 0.46
C THR A 682 8.33 19.50 -1.01
N ALA A 683 9.60 19.21 -1.32
CA ALA A 683 10.07 18.75 -2.63
C ALA A 683 10.51 17.28 -2.56
N PRO A 684 10.51 16.55 -3.69
CA PRO A 684 11.05 15.20 -3.75
C PRO A 684 12.50 15.15 -3.26
N ALA A 685 12.83 14.14 -2.46
CA ALA A 685 14.17 13.94 -1.93
C ALA A 685 14.52 12.44 -1.85
N ARG A 686 15.81 12.12 -1.69
CA ARG A 686 16.28 10.74 -1.56
C ARG A 686 17.49 10.61 -0.64
N VAL A 687 17.57 9.47 0.04
CA VAL A 687 18.76 9.02 0.76
C VAL A 687 19.57 8.11 -0.16
N LEU A 688 20.83 8.49 -0.40
CA LEU A 688 21.82 7.67 -1.09
C LEU A 688 22.80 7.14 -0.05
N LEU A 689 22.69 5.85 0.28
CA LEU A 689 23.73 5.10 0.96
C LEU A 689 24.36 4.13 -0.03
N ARG A 690 25.67 4.28 -0.26
CA ARG A 690 26.44 3.46 -1.21
C ARG A 690 27.68 2.90 -0.52
N TYR A 691 27.97 1.62 -0.75
CA TYR A 691 29.30 1.10 -0.48
C TYR A 691 30.28 1.72 -1.48
N VAL A 692 31.47 2.11 -1.00
CA VAL A 692 32.50 2.76 -1.81
C VAL A 692 33.84 2.05 -1.62
N ASP A 693 34.81 2.37 -2.45
CA ASP A 693 36.16 1.78 -2.44
C ASP A 693 36.79 1.74 -1.02
N ALA A 694 37.34 0.58 -0.65
CA ALA A 694 37.96 0.31 0.64
C ALA A 694 39.15 1.23 0.98
N THR A 695 39.74 1.95 0.01
CA THR A 695 40.82 2.92 0.27
C THR A 695 40.31 4.31 0.65
N GLY A 696 39.00 4.52 0.63
CA GLY A 696 38.38 5.84 0.84
C GLY A 696 38.21 6.68 -0.43
N ALA A 697 38.44 6.11 -1.61
CA ALA A 697 38.10 6.77 -2.87
C ALA A 697 36.57 6.86 -3.04
N THR A 698 36.08 7.93 -3.66
CA THR A 698 34.64 8.18 -3.88
C THR A 698 34.01 7.36 -5.01
N ARG A 699 34.61 6.21 -5.34
CA ARG A 699 34.13 5.30 -6.38
C ARG A 699 33.18 4.28 -5.74
N ASP A 700 31.99 4.13 -6.32
CA ASP A 700 31.02 3.12 -5.89
C ASP A 700 31.61 1.71 -6.00
N ALA A 701 31.30 0.88 -5.00
CA ALA A 701 31.65 -0.53 -4.98
C ALA A 701 30.90 -1.30 -6.08
N SER A 702 31.54 -2.35 -6.59
CA SER A 702 31.01 -3.26 -7.62
C SER A 702 31.73 -4.61 -7.51
N GLY A 703 31.42 -5.58 -8.37
CA GLY A 703 32.17 -6.85 -8.41
C GLY A 703 33.68 -6.67 -8.60
N GLY A 704 34.14 -5.57 -9.21
CA GLY A 704 35.57 -5.26 -9.40
C GLY A 704 36.16 -4.27 -8.39
N VAL A 705 35.34 -3.64 -7.54
CA VAL A 705 35.74 -2.62 -6.57
C VAL A 705 35.17 -3.01 -5.21
N SER A 706 36.03 -3.58 -4.34
CA SER A 706 35.59 -4.05 -3.02
C SER A 706 35.50 -2.89 -2.02
N PRO A 707 34.43 -2.84 -1.20
CA PRO A 707 34.32 -1.91 -0.07
C PRO A 707 34.98 -2.42 1.22
N VAL A 708 35.51 -3.65 1.21
CA VAL A 708 36.05 -4.34 2.39
C VAL A 708 37.44 -3.82 2.73
N CYS A 709 37.57 -3.13 3.87
CA CYS A 709 38.87 -2.73 4.42
C CYS A 709 39.62 -3.90 5.07
N GLY A 710 38.85 -4.83 5.66
CA GLY A 710 39.34 -6.02 6.36
C GLY A 710 38.30 -6.56 7.34
N TYR A 711 38.75 -7.35 8.30
CA TYR A 711 37.89 -8.01 9.28
C TYR A 711 38.41 -7.80 10.71
N LEU A 712 37.46 -7.70 11.65
CA LEU A 712 37.71 -7.68 13.08
C LEU A 712 37.17 -8.94 13.73
N THR A 713 37.80 -9.38 14.81
CA THR A 713 37.33 -10.52 15.61
C THR A 713 37.50 -10.14 17.09
N PRO A 714 36.45 -9.64 17.75
CA PRO A 714 36.49 -9.31 19.16
C PRO A 714 36.50 -10.59 20.01
N SER A 715 37.27 -10.56 21.09
CA SER A 715 37.32 -11.64 22.07
C SER A 715 36.97 -11.08 23.45
N PRO A 716 35.68 -11.12 23.84
CA PRO A 716 35.24 -10.61 25.14
C PRO A 716 35.88 -11.31 26.34
N LEU A 717 36.36 -12.54 26.16
CA LEU A 717 36.97 -13.35 27.24
C LEU A 717 38.31 -12.79 27.72
N ASP A 718 39.14 -12.29 26.80
CA ASP A 718 40.48 -11.78 27.11
C ASP A 718 40.65 -10.29 26.75
N GLY A 719 39.57 -9.64 26.31
CA GLY A 719 39.54 -8.23 25.93
C GLY A 719 40.32 -7.89 24.67
N THR A 720 40.68 -8.88 23.85
CA THR A 720 41.48 -8.66 22.63
C THR A 720 40.62 -8.33 21.42
N LEU A 721 41.19 -7.58 20.48
CA LEU A 721 40.58 -7.30 19.17
C LEU A 721 41.56 -7.69 18.06
N ALA A 722 41.28 -8.77 17.34
CA ALA A 722 42.11 -9.24 16.24
C ALA A 722 41.71 -8.61 14.90
N PHE A 723 42.71 -8.37 14.05
CA PHE A 723 42.58 -7.72 12.75
C PHE A 723 43.09 -8.64 11.64
N ALA A 724 42.28 -8.81 10.61
CA ALA A 724 42.63 -9.48 9.37
C ALA A 724 42.44 -8.56 8.16
N ASP A 725 43.19 -8.79 7.10
CA ASP A 725 43.06 -8.02 5.86
C ASP A 725 41.83 -8.43 5.04
N ALA A 726 41.59 -7.72 3.92
CA ALA A 726 40.47 -7.97 3.02
C ALA A 726 40.47 -9.37 2.38
N ASP A 727 41.60 -10.09 2.36
CA ASP A 727 41.72 -11.47 1.86
C ASP A 727 41.45 -12.51 2.96
N GLY A 728 41.15 -12.07 4.19
CA GLY A 728 40.90 -12.91 5.35
C GLY A 728 42.17 -13.44 6.02
N GLN A 729 43.35 -12.86 5.74
CA GLN A 729 44.59 -13.23 6.41
C GLN A 729 44.76 -12.46 7.72
N SER A 730 45.00 -13.15 8.83
CA SER A 730 45.25 -12.51 10.11
C SER A 730 46.56 -11.70 10.10
N ARG A 731 46.53 -10.49 10.65
CA ARG A 731 47.65 -9.53 10.64
C ARG A 731 48.21 -9.26 12.04
N GLY A 732 47.34 -9.23 13.05
CA GLY A 732 47.72 -9.03 14.44
C GLY A 732 46.50 -8.71 15.30
N ARG A 733 46.72 -8.32 16.54
CA ARG A 733 45.67 -7.98 17.50
C ARG A 733 46.10 -6.88 18.46
N LEU A 734 45.11 -6.14 18.96
CA LEU A 734 45.28 -5.28 20.12
C LEU A 734 45.00 -6.08 21.39
N VAL A 735 45.95 -6.04 22.33
CA VAL A 735 45.89 -6.77 23.61
C VAL A 735 45.85 -5.77 24.77
N PRO A 736 44.95 -5.94 25.76
CA PRO A 736 44.97 -5.14 26.98
C PRO A 736 46.28 -5.29 27.75
N ALA A 737 46.85 -4.19 28.23
CA ALA A 737 48.04 -4.19 29.08
C ALA A 737 48.00 -3.06 30.12
N THR A 738 48.83 -3.16 31.16
CA THR A 738 48.85 -2.22 32.31
C THR A 738 49.10 -0.76 31.92
N GLY A 739 49.73 -0.51 30.77
CA GLY A 739 49.99 0.84 30.23
C GLY A 739 49.17 1.17 28.97
N GLY A 740 48.00 0.55 28.82
CA GLY A 740 47.15 0.64 27.61
C GLY A 740 47.52 -0.38 26.55
N ALA A 741 46.69 -0.47 25.51
CA ALA A 741 46.78 -1.49 24.48
C ALA A 741 48.19 -1.67 23.90
N LEU A 742 48.54 -2.93 23.61
CA LEU A 742 49.74 -3.32 22.89
C LEU A 742 49.35 -3.99 21.58
N TRP A 743 50.03 -3.63 20.49
CA TRP A 743 49.93 -4.36 19.24
C TRP A 743 50.79 -5.63 19.30
N GLU A 744 50.14 -6.76 19.04
CA GLU A 744 50.77 -8.07 18.88
C GLU A 744 50.56 -8.57 17.44
N PRO A 745 51.63 -8.63 16.63
CA PRO A 745 51.58 -9.19 15.28
C PRO A 745 51.15 -10.66 15.28
N GLU A 746 50.60 -11.13 14.15
CA GLU A 746 50.08 -12.49 14.04
C GLU A 746 51.10 -13.58 14.43
N ALA A 747 50.62 -14.62 15.10
CA ALA A 747 51.44 -15.71 15.58
C ALA A 747 52.23 -16.37 14.44
N GLY A 748 53.54 -16.55 14.63
CA GLY A 748 54.45 -17.06 13.61
C GLY A 748 55.11 -16.01 12.73
N ARG A 749 54.83 -14.71 12.91
CA ARG A 749 55.56 -13.61 12.25
C ARG A 749 56.62 -13.00 13.18
N SER A 750 57.82 -12.75 12.65
CA SER A 750 58.88 -12.03 13.36
C SER A 750 58.63 -10.52 13.29
N ALA A 751 58.18 -9.92 14.39
CA ALA A 751 57.97 -8.47 14.50
C ALA A 751 58.16 -7.99 15.94
N ALA A 752 58.49 -6.70 16.11
CA ALA A 752 58.70 -6.09 17.41
C ALA A 752 57.36 -5.82 18.11
N LEU A 753 57.24 -6.20 19.38
CA LEU A 753 56.04 -5.93 20.20
C LEU A 753 55.83 -4.41 20.37
N GLY A 754 54.58 -3.96 20.24
CA GLY A 754 54.22 -2.57 20.48
C GLY A 754 54.54 -1.57 19.36
N THR A 755 54.80 -2.05 18.14
CA THR A 755 54.79 -1.18 16.94
C THR A 755 53.38 -0.64 16.68
N ARG A 756 53.26 0.39 15.82
CA ARG A 756 51.94 0.87 15.42
C ARG A 756 51.23 -0.18 14.56
N PRO A 757 49.96 -0.51 14.82
CA PRO A 757 49.18 -1.44 14.00
C PRO A 757 49.25 -1.19 12.49
N SER A 758 49.27 0.07 12.07
CA SER A 758 49.37 0.47 10.66
C SER A 758 50.62 -0.05 9.93
N THR A 759 51.67 -0.52 10.63
CA THR A 759 52.83 -1.13 9.97
C THR A 759 52.54 -2.48 9.34
N ASP A 760 51.59 -3.23 9.91
CA ASP A 760 51.23 -4.59 9.47
C ASP A 760 49.92 -4.64 8.65
N LEU A 761 49.16 -3.54 8.66
CA LEU A 761 47.86 -3.39 7.99
C LEU A 761 48.01 -2.56 6.70
N ALA A 762 47.98 -3.24 5.55
CA ALA A 762 48.19 -2.60 4.24
C ALA A 762 47.03 -1.69 3.79
N ASN A 763 45.80 -1.96 4.23
CA ASN A 763 44.67 -1.08 3.93
C ASN A 763 44.78 0.19 4.82
N PRO A 764 44.84 1.39 4.21
CA PRO A 764 45.09 2.62 4.96
C PRO A 764 43.99 2.93 5.97
N THR A 765 42.73 2.67 5.64
CA THR A 765 41.61 2.94 6.55
C THR A 765 41.59 1.98 7.74
N LEU A 766 41.84 0.68 7.51
CA LEU A 766 41.94 -0.30 8.58
C LEU A 766 43.13 0.01 9.51
N GLY A 767 44.25 0.43 8.95
CA GLY A 767 45.43 0.86 9.70
C GLY A 767 45.15 2.09 10.58
N VAL A 768 44.47 3.12 10.03
CA VAL A 768 44.09 4.32 10.78
C VAL A 768 43.12 3.99 11.93
N LEU A 769 42.13 3.13 11.68
CA LEU A 769 41.22 2.65 12.74
C LEU A 769 42.00 1.99 13.89
N ALA A 770 42.91 1.08 13.57
CA ALA A 770 43.68 0.34 14.56
C ALA A 770 44.62 1.26 15.36
N ASP A 771 45.28 2.22 14.69
CA ASP A 771 46.14 3.22 15.34
C ASP A 771 45.35 4.19 16.23
N ALA A 772 44.13 4.56 15.83
CA ALA A 772 43.23 5.42 16.61
C ALA A 772 42.80 4.74 17.91
N LEU A 773 42.34 3.48 17.82
CA LEU A 773 42.02 2.65 18.99
C LEU A 773 43.23 2.46 19.91
N PHE A 774 44.39 2.13 19.34
CA PHE A 774 45.65 1.99 20.08
C PHE A 774 46.02 3.28 20.82
N THR A 775 45.88 4.44 20.18
CA THR A 775 46.24 5.73 20.78
C THR A 775 45.24 6.14 21.87
N ALA A 776 43.94 5.98 21.60
CA ALA A 776 42.88 6.34 22.55
C ALA A 776 42.93 5.48 23.82
N ASP A 777 43.16 4.16 23.68
CA ASP A 777 43.25 3.25 24.82
C ASP A 777 44.48 3.54 25.70
N ARG A 778 45.60 3.97 25.10
CA ARG A 778 46.80 4.37 25.86
C ARG A 778 46.64 5.70 26.59
N ALA A 779 45.74 6.56 26.14
CA ALA A 779 45.42 7.81 26.82
C ALA A 779 44.59 7.57 28.08
N VAL A 780 43.68 6.59 28.05
CA VAL A 780 42.83 6.19 29.18
C VAL A 780 42.87 4.65 29.29
N PRO A 781 43.92 4.07 29.90
CA PRO A 781 44.04 2.62 30.00
C PRO A 781 43.14 2.07 31.10
N GLY A 782 42.61 0.86 30.89
CA GLY A 782 41.81 0.14 31.89
C GLY A 782 40.46 -0.33 31.35
N PRO A 783 39.51 -0.69 32.24
CA PRO A 783 38.18 -1.15 31.86
C PRO A 783 37.38 -0.13 31.03
N ASP A 784 37.64 1.16 31.27
CA ASP A 784 37.01 2.28 30.56
C ASP A 784 37.83 2.74 29.33
N GLY A 785 38.83 1.95 28.93
CA GLY A 785 39.67 2.23 27.78
C GLY A 785 38.99 1.94 26.45
N ALA A 786 39.42 2.64 25.39
CA ALA A 786 38.84 2.55 24.06
C ALA A 786 38.77 1.11 23.51
N LEU A 787 39.76 0.25 23.82
CA LEU A 787 39.76 -1.15 23.39
C LEU A 787 38.68 -1.95 24.12
N ALA A 788 38.63 -1.86 25.44
CA ALA A 788 37.68 -2.59 26.27
C ALA A 788 36.24 -2.22 25.90
N SER A 789 35.93 -0.93 25.79
CA SER A 789 34.58 -0.45 25.47
C SER A 789 34.17 -0.77 24.04
N THR A 790 35.10 -0.77 23.09
CA THR A 790 34.81 -1.21 21.71
C THR A 790 34.46 -2.69 21.68
N VAL A 791 35.21 -3.55 22.38
CA VAL A 791 34.92 -5.00 22.44
C VAL A 791 33.56 -5.26 23.08
N VAL A 792 33.25 -4.58 24.18
CA VAL A 792 31.95 -4.71 24.87
C VAL A 792 30.80 -4.21 24.00
N LEU A 793 30.94 -3.04 23.36
CA LEU A 793 29.94 -2.50 22.44
C LEU A 793 29.65 -3.47 21.29
N LEU A 794 30.69 -3.97 20.62
CA LEU A 794 30.55 -4.89 19.50
C LEU A 794 29.92 -6.21 19.90
N ASP A 795 30.25 -6.76 21.07
CA ASP A 795 29.64 -8.00 21.56
C ASP A 795 28.18 -7.79 21.97
N THR A 796 27.87 -6.68 22.62
CA THR A 796 26.51 -6.38 23.12
C THR A 796 25.53 -6.17 21.98
N THR A 797 25.83 -5.27 21.04
CA THR A 797 24.95 -5.00 19.87
C THR A 797 24.70 -6.26 19.07
N ARG A 798 25.67 -7.16 19.03
CA ARG A 798 25.61 -8.35 18.19
C ARG A 798 24.57 -9.39 18.61
N TRP A 799 24.08 -9.34 19.85
CA TRP A 799 22.99 -10.19 20.30
C TRP A 799 21.64 -9.86 19.65
N THR A 800 21.51 -8.69 19.02
CA THR A 800 20.26 -8.27 18.35
C THR A 800 20.15 -8.75 16.89
N VAL A 801 21.23 -9.28 16.33
CA VAL A 801 21.32 -9.68 14.92
C VAL A 801 21.05 -11.18 14.76
N ASP A 802 20.28 -11.58 13.75
CA ASP A 802 20.23 -12.99 13.35
C ASP A 802 21.58 -13.41 12.70
N ARG A 803 22.40 -14.07 13.52
CA ARG A 803 23.76 -14.53 13.18
C ARG A 803 23.78 -15.62 12.09
N THR A 804 22.64 -16.25 11.81
CA THR A 804 22.51 -17.28 10.79
C THR A 804 21.97 -16.78 9.46
N GLY A 805 21.37 -15.57 9.46
CA GLY A 805 20.59 -14.91 8.39
C GLY A 805 20.74 -15.42 6.94
N ARG A 806 21.18 -14.55 6.02
CA ARG A 806 21.40 -14.90 4.59
C ARG A 806 22.77 -15.55 4.33
N ALA A 807 23.56 -15.81 5.38
CA ALA A 807 24.86 -16.45 5.23
C ALA A 807 24.68 -17.88 4.68
N GLY A 808 25.46 -18.23 3.65
CA GLY A 808 25.42 -19.54 3.01
C GLY A 808 26.21 -20.59 3.81
N THR A 809 26.84 -21.56 3.14
CA THR A 809 27.59 -22.67 3.79
C THR A 809 28.87 -22.26 4.55
N GLU A 810 29.16 -20.96 4.68
CA GLU A 810 30.37 -20.40 5.33
C GLU A 810 30.32 -20.44 6.90
N HIS A 811 29.41 -21.21 7.49
CA HIS A 811 29.04 -21.19 8.93
C HIS A 811 30.17 -21.50 9.93
N LEU A 812 31.25 -22.18 9.54
CA LEU A 812 32.27 -22.64 10.49
C LEU A 812 33.17 -21.50 11.02
N SER A 813 33.52 -20.52 10.19
CA SER A 813 34.28 -19.34 10.62
C SER A 813 33.42 -18.41 11.50
N LEU A 814 32.11 -18.35 11.23
CA LEU A 814 31.13 -17.68 12.09
C LEU A 814 31.08 -18.36 13.47
N LEU A 815 31.21 -19.67 13.57
CA LEU A 815 31.19 -20.41 14.84
C LEU A 815 32.49 -20.31 15.65
N LEU A 816 33.63 -20.00 15.02
CA LEU A 816 34.97 -20.04 15.64
C LEU A 816 35.43 -18.73 16.29
N GLY A 817 35.01 -17.57 15.78
CA GLY A 817 35.47 -16.28 16.29
C GLY A 817 34.60 -15.09 15.92
N HIS A 818 33.50 -15.32 15.19
CA HIS A 818 32.51 -14.29 14.94
C HIS A 818 33.06 -13.01 14.26
N PRO A 819 33.55 -13.13 13.02
CA PRO A 819 34.15 -12.01 12.32
C PRO A 819 33.15 -10.88 12.05
N ILE A 820 33.66 -9.66 12.05
CA ILE A 820 32.98 -8.42 11.70
C ILE A 820 33.67 -7.87 10.46
N VAL A 821 32.91 -7.52 9.43
CA VAL A 821 33.45 -6.91 8.20
C VAL A 821 33.57 -5.40 8.42
N VAL A 822 34.72 -4.84 8.05
CA VAL A 822 34.96 -3.40 8.04
C VAL A 822 34.73 -2.89 6.63
N LEU A 823 33.74 -2.02 6.44
CA LEU A 823 33.29 -1.56 5.12
C LEU A 823 33.37 -0.04 4.99
N ARG A 824 33.77 0.46 3.82
CA ARG A 824 33.58 1.87 3.44
C ARG A 824 32.21 2.08 2.81
N ALA A 825 31.55 3.14 3.25
CA ALA A 825 30.33 3.64 2.65
C ALA A 825 30.33 5.17 2.55
N ALA A 826 29.44 5.70 1.74
CA ALA A 826 29.15 7.12 1.63
C ALA A 826 27.65 7.34 1.74
N LEU A 827 27.27 8.33 2.55
CA LEU A 827 25.89 8.75 2.73
C LEU A 827 25.70 10.16 2.18
N ARG A 828 24.61 10.37 1.45
CA ARG A 828 24.19 11.70 0.97
C ARG A 828 22.67 11.79 0.92
N ILE A 829 22.12 12.93 1.33
CA ILE A 829 20.70 13.26 1.17
C ILE A 829 20.60 14.26 0.01
N GLU A 830 19.77 13.97 -0.98
CA GLU A 830 19.55 14.87 -2.12
C GLU A 830 18.12 15.36 -2.13
N ILE A 831 17.93 16.66 -2.38
CA ILE A 831 16.62 17.29 -2.52
C ILE A 831 16.51 17.79 -3.96
N GLU A 832 15.52 17.30 -4.68
CA GLU A 832 15.25 17.62 -6.07
C GLU A 832 14.30 18.83 -6.16
N ASP A 833 14.73 19.97 -5.61
CA ASP A 833 14.00 21.24 -5.75
C ASP A 833 14.71 22.17 -6.76
N PRO A 834 14.11 22.44 -7.93
CA PRO A 834 14.68 23.34 -8.93
C PRO A 834 14.86 24.78 -8.42
N ARG A 835 14.17 25.19 -7.35
CA ARG A 835 14.30 26.52 -6.74
C ARG A 835 15.50 26.64 -5.78
N ARG A 836 16.11 25.52 -5.40
CA ARG A 836 17.30 25.42 -4.52
C ARG A 836 17.23 26.35 -3.28
N PRO A 837 16.22 26.18 -2.40
CA PRO A 837 16.08 26.99 -1.21
C PRO A 837 17.31 26.87 -0.28
N PRO A 838 17.99 27.97 0.10
CA PRO A 838 19.18 27.92 0.95
C PRO A 838 18.92 27.31 2.33
N GLU A 839 17.70 27.46 2.87
CA GLU A 839 17.27 26.83 4.12
C GLU A 839 17.35 25.30 4.09
N ASN A 840 17.17 24.66 2.93
CA ASN A 840 17.36 23.22 2.78
C ASN A 840 18.85 22.83 2.75
N LEU A 841 19.75 23.73 2.35
CA LEU A 841 21.18 23.45 2.32
C LEU A 841 21.87 23.72 3.66
N ALA A 842 21.28 24.60 4.48
CA ALA A 842 21.83 25.00 5.78
C ALA A 842 21.33 24.12 6.94
N VAL A 843 20.27 23.33 6.75
CA VAL A 843 19.70 22.51 7.83
C VAL A 843 20.58 21.29 8.12
N GLU A 844 20.89 21.08 9.40
CA GLU A 844 21.56 19.87 9.88
C GLU A 844 20.53 18.80 10.23
N LEU A 845 20.54 17.70 9.48
CA LEU A 845 19.57 16.63 9.62
C LEU A 845 20.13 15.50 10.48
N PRO A 846 19.42 15.05 11.53
CA PRO A 846 19.82 13.87 12.25
C PRO A 846 19.64 12.62 11.37
N VAL A 847 20.65 11.75 11.37
CA VAL A 847 20.62 10.45 10.69
C VAL A 847 21.02 9.37 11.68
N ARG A 848 20.26 8.28 11.70
CA ARG A 848 20.55 7.05 12.43
C ARG A 848 20.97 5.95 11.47
N LEU A 849 21.97 5.17 11.86
CA LEU A 849 22.42 3.98 11.15
C LEU A 849 22.23 2.76 12.05
N GLY A 850 21.69 1.70 11.48
CA GLY A 850 21.36 0.48 12.22
C GLY A 850 19.99 0.54 12.89
N GLU A 851 19.47 -0.63 13.25
CA GLU A 851 18.20 -0.81 13.95
C GLU A 851 18.27 -2.04 14.86
N LEU A 852 18.14 -1.85 16.17
CA LEU A 852 18.24 -2.95 17.14
C LEU A 852 17.03 -3.89 17.08
N THR A 853 15.86 -3.37 16.74
CA THR A 853 14.61 -4.15 16.72
C THR A 853 14.49 -5.02 15.47
N ARG A 854 15.37 -4.84 14.48
CA ARG A 854 15.34 -5.53 13.18
C ARG A 854 16.49 -6.52 13.07
N ARG A 855 16.16 -7.82 13.13
CA ARG A 855 17.17 -8.90 13.18
C ARG A 855 18.04 -9.01 11.93
N THR A 856 17.60 -8.47 10.80
CA THR A 856 18.38 -8.46 9.55
C THR A 856 19.38 -7.32 9.49
N ASP A 857 19.29 -6.31 10.35
CA ASP A 857 20.29 -5.27 10.46
C ASP A 857 21.52 -5.80 11.19
N GLY A 858 22.69 -5.75 10.53
CA GLY A 858 23.93 -6.25 11.09
C GLY A 858 24.93 -5.19 11.49
N LEU A 859 24.56 -3.91 11.50
CA LEU A 859 25.47 -2.86 11.92
C LEU A 859 25.72 -2.96 13.43
N LEU A 860 26.98 -3.04 13.84
CA LEU A 860 27.36 -3.14 15.24
C LEU A 860 27.84 -1.82 15.83
N ALA A 861 28.59 -1.06 15.02
CA ALA A 861 29.08 0.28 15.32
C ALA A 861 29.61 0.94 14.03
N TYR A 862 29.85 2.24 14.06
CA TYR A 862 30.36 2.97 12.89
C TYR A 862 31.18 4.21 13.27
N PHE A 863 31.92 4.73 12.29
CA PHE A 863 32.54 6.05 12.32
C PHE A 863 31.96 6.90 11.20
N ALA A 864 31.74 8.19 11.44
CA ALA A 864 31.19 9.13 10.47
C ALA A 864 32.15 10.31 10.28
N HIS A 865 32.09 10.95 9.11
CA HIS A 865 32.93 12.11 8.76
C HIS A 865 34.45 11.84 8.73
N ASP A 866 34.85 10.57 8.65
CA ASP A 866 36.24 10.15 8.86
C ASP A 866 36.82 10.69 10.19
N ASP A 867 35.96 10.89 11.19
CA ASP A 867 36.34 11.17 12.57
C ASP A 867 36.58 9.85 13.30
N TRP A 868 37.85 9.59 13.65
CA TRP A 868 38.30 8.38 14.33
C TRP A 868 38.38 8.53 15.85
N SER A 869 38.03 9.70 16.38
CA SER A 869 38.12 9.99 17.82
C SER A 869 36.97 9.38 18.63
N HIS A 870 35.84 9.10 17.98
CA HIS A 870 34.65 8.55 18.61
C HIS A 870 34.05 7.42 17.77
N ILE A 871 33.95 6.22 18.36
CA ILE A 871 33.14 5.14 17.79
C ILE A 871 31.67 5.36 18.14
N ARG A 872 30.77 5.33 17.16
CA ARG A 872 29.33 5.54 17.37
C ARG A 872 28.63 4.22 17.59
N ALA A 873 27.85 4.16 18.68
CA ALA A 873 26.88 3.09 18.91
C ALA A 873 25.71 3.23 17.92
N VAL A 874 25.03 2.12 17.61
CA VAL A 874 23.87 2.14 16.68
C VAL A 874 22.60 2.70 17.33
N HIS A 875 22.50 2.67 18.66
CA HIS A 875 21.30 3.06 19.38
C HIS A 875 21.63 3.48 20.82
N PRO A 876 21.01 4.56 21.35
CA PRO A 876 21.28 5.02 22.72
C PRO A 876 20.90 4.02 23.82
N ALA A 877 19.84 3.23 23.62
CA ALA A 877 19.46 2.14 24.54
C ALA A 877 20.58 1.12 24.84
N LEU A 878 21.68 1.07 24.08
CA LEU A 878 22.84 0.24 24.42
C LEU A 878 23.52 0.67 25.72
N VAL A 879 23.40 1.94 26.12
CA VAL A 879 23.89 2.46 27.41
C VAL A 879 23.27 1.68 28.57
N ASP A 880 22.00 1.33 28.48
CA ASP A 880 21.29 0.58 29.54
C ASP A 880 21.86 -0.83 29.74
N TYR A 881 22.51 -1.39 28.72
CA TYR A 881 23.13 -2.71 28.77
C TYR A 881 24.62 -2.68 29.13
N VAL A 882 25.33 -1.61 28.73
CA VAL A 882 26.79 -1.50 28.88
C VAL A 882 27.21 -0.66 30.10
N GLY A 883 26.33 0.20 30.62
CA GLY A 883 26.64 1.15 31.69
C GLY A 883 27.21 2.48 31.15
N ASP A 884 27.82 3.27 32.03
CA ASP A 884 28.46 4.53 31.66
C ASP A 884 29.54 4.28 30.59
N LEU A 885 29.30 4.80 29.39
CA LEU A 885 30.22 4.64 28.27
C LEU A 885 31.34 5.70 28.35
N PRO A 886 32.60 5.30 28.16
CA PRO A 886 33.71 6.26 28.21
C PRO A 886 33.70 7.21 27.01
N PRO A 887 34.45 8.33 27.08
CA PRO A 887 34.41 9.39 26.06
C PRO A 887 34.71 8.94 24.63
N PHE A 888 35.38 7.80 24.44
CA PHE A 888 35.65 7.23 23.12
C PHE A 888 34.39 6.70 22.43
N VAL A 889 33.35 6.32 23.17
CA VAL A 889 32.09 5.82 22.60
C VAL A 889 31.05 6.93 22.60
N ASP A 890 30.60 7.33 21.41
CA ASP A 890 29.46 8.21 21.24
C ASP A 890 28.17 7.38 21.25
N ALA A 891 27.45 7.49 22.36
CA ALA A 891 26.22 6.78 22.63
C ALA A 891 24.96 7.42 22.05
N SER A 892 25.08 8.56 21.35
CA SER A 892 23.91 9.29 20.82
C SER A 892 23.08 8.46 19.85
N GLY A 893 23.72 7.56 19.09
CA GLY A 893 23.05 6.73 18.09
C GLY A 893 22.71 7.47 16.79
N TRP A 894 23.15 8.72 16.62
CA TRP A 894 22.92 9.53 15.43
C TRP A 894 24.13 10.42 15.11
N PHE A 895 24.10 11.04 13.93
CA PHE A 895 25.00 12.14 13.54
C PHE A 895 24.25 13.09 12.60
N THR A 896 24.81 14.28 12.35
CA THR A 896 24.20 15.26 11.45
C THR A 896 24.67 15.10 10.01
N VAL A 897 23.78 15.36 9.05
CA VAL A 897 24.08 15.44 7.63
C VAL A 897 23.49 16.73 7.07
N GLN A 898 24.31 17.48 6.33
CA GLN A 898 23.82 18.59 5.51
C GLN A 898 23.39 18.06 4.12
N PRO A 899 22.22 18.45 3.60
CA PRO A 899 21.80 18.05 2.26
C PRO A 899 22.83 18.38 1.18
N HIS A 900 22.95 17.48 0.22
CA HIS A 900 23.93 17.47 -0.88
C HIS A 900 25.41 17.36 -0.47
N VAL A 901 25.73 17.31 0.82
CA VAL A 901 27.07 17.00 1.32
C VAL A 901 27.20 15.48 1.48
N THR A 902 28.33 14.94 1.04
CA THR A 902 28.62 13.50 1.17
C THR A 902 29.37 13.26 2.46
N VAL A 903 28.82 12.38 3.31
CA VAL A 903 29.46 11.97 4.57
C VAL A 903 30.12 10.60 4.37
N PRO A 904 31.46 10.50 4.50
CA PRO A 904 32.15 9.22 4.49
C PRO A 904 31.85 8.45 5.78
N LEU A 905 31.67 7.14 5.64
CA LEU A 905 31.34 6.21 6.73
C LEU A 905 32.31 5.03 6.73
N LEU A 906 32.68 4.59 7.95
CA LEU A 906 33.25 3.27 8.18
C LEU A 906 32.26 2.44 8.98
N LEU A 907 31.79 1.33 8.43
CA LEU A 907 30.77 0.48 9.02
C LEU A 907 31.40 -0.82 9.55
N LEU A 908 31.05 -1.22 10.77
CA LEU A 908 31.41 -2.50 11.37
C LEU A 908 30.19 -3.41 11.34
N VAL A 909 30.15 -4.34 10.39
CA VAL A 909 28.91 -5.07 10.02
C VAL A 909 29.10 -6.58 10.17
N VAL A 910 28.08 -7.26 10.68
CA VAL A 910 28.01 -8.73 10.65
C VAL A 910 27.99 -9.21 9.19
N PRO A 911 28.87 -10.15 8.79
CA PRO A 911 28.91 -10.63 7.42
C PRO A 911 27.55 -11.21 6.96
N GLY A 912 27.07 -10.79 5.79
CA GLY A 912 25.82 -11.27 5.20
C GLY A 912 24.53 -10.64 5.73
N ALA A 913 24.63 -9.66 6.63
CA ALA A 913 23.50 -8.87 7.10
C ALA A 913 23.36 -7.54 6.34
N ASP A 914 22.20 -6.90 6.47
CA ASP A 914 21.86 -5.64 5.82
C ASP A 914 22.20 -4.45 6.73
N VAL A 915 22.24 -3.23 6.19
CA VAL A 915 22.40 -1.99 6.97
C VAL A 915 21.27 -1.03 6.63
N HIS A 916 20.61 -0.50 7.65
CA HIS A 916 19.52 0.45 7.49
C HIS A 916 19.95 1.88 7.84
N VAL A 917 19.31 2.84 7.16
CA VAL A 917 19.42 4.27 7.41
C VAL A 917 18.05 4.83 7.70
N THR A 918 17.92 5.53 8.82
CA THR A 918 16.69 6.25 9.19
C THR A 918 16.98 7.74 9.28
N THR A 919 16.15 8.55 8.61
CA THR A 919 16.20 10.01 8.68
C THR A 919 14.90 10.63 9.18
N GLY A 920 13.81 9.86 9.29
CA GLY A 920 12.42 10.33 9.51
C GLY A 920 11.83 11.13 8.34
N LEU A 921 12.65 11.88 7.61
CA LEU A 921 12.26 12.72 6.47
C LEU A 921 11.94 11.96 5.18
N LEU A 922 12.34 10.69 5.10
CA LEU A 922 12.27 9.84 3.91
C LEU A 922 12.01 8.39 4.34
N PRO A 923 11.51 7.51 3.44
CA PRO A 923 11.41 6.09 3.72
C PRO A 923 12.77 5.51 4.13
N ARG A 924 12.76 4.60 5.10
CA ARG A 924 13.96 3.93 5.59
C ARG A 924 14.67 3.24 4.43
N LYS A 925 15.98 3.50 4.28
CA LYS A 925 16.80 2.92 3.22
C LYS A 925 17.55 1.71 3.74
N GLU A 926 17.50 0.62 2.99
CA GLU A 926 18.28 -0.61 3.23
C GLU A 926 19.36 -0.76 2.14
N ILE A 927 20.54 -1.23 2.53
CA ILE A 927 21.59 -1.69 1.62
C ILE A 927 22.10 -3.06 2.07
N SER A 928 22.32 -3.94 1.09
CA SER A 928 22.83 -5.29 1.30
C SER A 928 24.24 -5.42 0.76
N MET A 929 25.04 -6.27 1.41
CA MET A 929 26.39 -6.61 0.97
C MET A 929 26.37 -7.67 -0.13
N GLU A 930 27.19 -7.51 -1.18
CA GLU A 930 27.38 -8.59 -2.16
C GLU A 930 28.19 -9.74 -1.57
N ARG A 931 27.74 -10.97 -1.79
CA ARG A 931 28.41 -12.18 -1.30
C ARG A 931 29.83 -12.31 -1.85
N GLU A 932 30.07 -11.86 -3.08
CA GLU A 932 31.36 -11.95 -3.76
C GLU A 932 32.48 -11.16 -3.03
N TRP A 933 32.12 -10.08 -2.33
CA TRP A 933 33.09 -9.28 -1.59
C TRP A 933 33.67 -9.98 -0.38
N THR A 934 32.95 -10.94 0.22
CA THR A 934 33.32 -11.52 1.51
C THR A 934 33.51 -13.03 1.53
N ALA A 935 32.89 -13.78 0.61
CA ALA A 935 32.88 -15.24 0.65
C ALA A 935 34.29 -15.86 0.70
N THR A 936 35.21 -15.41 -0.15
CA THR A 936 36.59 -15.95 -0.23
C THR A 936 37.37 -15.69 1.06
N ALA A 937 37.26 -14.48 1.61
CA ALA A 937 37.96 -14.11 2.82
C ALA A 937 37.39 -14.81 4.05
N LEU A 938 36.06 -14.90 4.18
CA LEU A 938 35.40 -15.62 5.27
C LEU A 938 35.80 -17.11 5.32
N ALA A 939 36.02 -17.74 4.16
CA ALA A 939 36.49 -19.12 4.08
C ALA A 939 37.96 -19.30 4.50
N ARG A 940 38.76 -18.22 4.48
CA ARG A 940 40.18 -18.20 4.86
C ARG A 940 40.41 -17.72 6.29
N LEU A 941 39.45 -17.00 6.87
CA LEU A 941 39.54 -16.50 8.24
C LEU A 941 39.73 -17.65 9.22
N SER A 942 40.89 -17.64 9.88
CA SER A 942 41.26 -18.54 10.96
C SER A 942 41.68 -17.69 12.15
N PRO A 943 40.79 -17.43 13.12
CA PRO A 943 41.15 -16.66 14.29
C PRO A 943 42.17 -17.45 15.13
N SER A 944 43.33 -16.84 15.39
CA SER A 944 44.30 -17.34 16.38
C SER A 944 43.71 -17.17 17.79
N LEU A 945 43.38 -18.28 18.46
CA LEU A 945 42.82 -18.32 19.81
C LEU A 945 43.94 -18.44 20.83
N ARG A 946 44.07 -17.48 21.75
CA ARG A 946 45.04 -17.59 22.85
C ARG A 946 44.59 -18.69 23.80
N ALA A 947 45.48 -19.61 24.13
CA ALA A 947 45.25 -20.66 25.12
C ALA A 947 46.50 -20.77 26.00
N GLY A 948 46.33 -20.79 27.32
CA GLY A 948 47.47 -20.87 28.23
C GLY A 948 47.19 -20.34 29.64
N PRO A 949 48.00 -20.76 30.63
CA PRO A 949 49.07 -21.75 30.50
C PRO A 949 48.50 -23.18 30.42
N VAL A 950 48.94 -23.96 29.43
CA VAL A 950 48.55 -25.38 29.27
C VAL A 950 49.71 -26.29 29.63
N LEU A 951 49.38 -27.43 30.23
CA LEU A 951 50.34 -28.49 30.56
C LEU A 951 50.48 -29.39 29.32
N ARG A 952 51.63 -29.33 28.63
CA ARG A 952 51.88 -30.11 27.41
C ARG A 952 52.97 -31.14 27.61
N ASP A 953 52.90 -32.22 26.84
CA ASP A 953 54.05 -33.11 26.65
C ASP A 953 55.12 -32.36 25.82
N ALA A 954 56.38 -32.50 26.22
CA ALA A 954 57.52 -31.88 25.53
C ALA A 954 57.73 -32.43 24.11
N ALA A 955 57.34 -33.69 23.85
CA ALA A 955 57.53 -34.36 22.57
C ALA A 955 56.34 -34.21 21.60
N VAL A 956 55.11 -34.08 22.12
CA VAL A 956 53.87 -34.04 21.31
C VAL A 956 52.87 -33.04 21.88
N SER A 957 52.44 -32.06 21.08
CA SER A 957 51.45 -31.06 21.50
C SER A 957 50.02 -31.61 21.45
N ARG A 958 49.65 -32.39 22.47
CA ARG A 958 48.28 -32.89 22.68
C ARG A 958 47.43 -31.84 23.38
N LEU A 959 46.42 -31.31 22.70
CA LEU A 959 45.53 -30.27 23.23
C LEU A 959 44.06 -30.63 23.01
N PRO A 960 43.15 -30.22 23.91
CA PRO A 960 41.71 -30.36 23.68
C PRO A 960 41.30 -29.44 22.52
N VAL A 961 40.77 -30.04 21.44
CA VAL A 961 40.24 -29.31 20.29
C VAL A 961 38.81 -29.78 20.00
N PRO A 962 37.90 -28.91 19.52
CA PRO A 962 36.53 -29.29 19.19
C PRO A 962 36.48 -30.40 18.12
N SER A 963 35.88 -31.55 18.44
CA SER A 963 35.76 -32.70 17.52
C SER A 963 34.88 -32.41 16.29
N ASP A 964 33.96 -31.46 16.40
CA ASP A 964 33.04 -31.07 15.33
C ASP A 964 33.68 -30.13 14.28
N ILE A 965 34.89 -29.62 14.56
CA ILE A 965 35.61 -28.69 13.68
C ILE A 965 36.72 -29.46 12.96
N ARG A 966 36.48 -29.73 11.68
CA ARG A 966 37.40 -30.49 10.82
C ARG A 966 38.42 -29.57 10.16
N GLY A 967 39.57 -29.41 10.81
CA GLY A 967 40.68 -28.64 10.30
C GLY A 967 42.02 -29.13 10.83
N GLU A 968 43.11 -28.68 10.20
CA GLU A 968 44.46 -28.89 10.71
C GLU A 968 44.75 -27.85 11.80
N TRP A 969 44.89 -28.32 13.03
CA TRP A 969 45.14 -27.48 14.20
C TRP A 969 46.64 -27.29 14.42
N THR A 970 47.07 -26.05 14.62
CA THR A 970 48.47 -25.70 14.87
C THR A 970 48.60 -24.92 16.18
N TRP A 971 49.58 -25.29 17.00
CA TRP A 971 49.91 -24.63 18.25
C TRP A 971 51.14 -23.75 18.06
N HIS A 972 50.94 -22.44 18.03
CA HIS A 972 52.02 -21.47 18.00
C HIS A 972 52.41 -21.10 19.43
N ARG A 973 53.70 -21.16 19.74
CA ARG A 973 54.25 -20.80 21.04
C ARG A 973 55.52 -20.01 20.90
N ARG A 974 55.91 -19.33 21.96
CA ARG A 974 57.19 -18.64 22.05
C ARG A 974 58.16 -19.46 22.89
N SER A 975 59.29 -19.86 22.31
CA SER A 975 60.38 -20.52 23.06
C SER A 975 61.17 -19.55 23.93
N ASP A 976 61.16 -18.28 23.53
CA ASP A 976 61.68 -17.10 24.21
C ASP A 976 60.83 -15.89 23.77
N PRO A 977 60.97 -14.69 24.38
CA PRO A 977 60.12 -13.54 24.05
C PRO A 977 60.08 -13.11 22.57
N PHE A 978 61.02 -13.55 21.73
CA PHE A 978 61.21 -13.10 20.35
C PHE A 978 61.05 -14.21 19.31
N THR A 979 61.22 -15.48 19.67
CA THR A 979 61.21 -16.61 18.72
C THR A 979 59.93 -17.42 18.77
N TRP A 980 59.26 -17.54 17.62
CA TRP A 980 58.10 -18.41 17.43
C TRP A 980 58.50 -19.85 17.10
N ALA A 981 57.78 -20.80 17.69
CA ALA A 981 57.75 -22.20 17.31
C ALA A 981 56.30 -22.62 17.03
N ALA A 982 56.10 -23.56 16.10
CA ALA A 982 54.78 -24.08 15.76
C ALA A 982 54.81 -25.61 15.85
N ASP A 983 53.88 -26.17 16.62
CA ASP A 983 53.72 -27.62 16.77
C ASP A 983 52.38 -28.05 16.14
N THR A 984 52.35 -29.18 15.45
CA THR A 984 51.08 -29.78 14.99
C THR A 984 50.30 -30.30 16.20
N VAL A 985 49.01 -29.96 16.29
CA VAL A 985 48.17 -30.36 17.42
C VAL A 985 47.57 -31.73 17.17
N ILE A 986 47.73 -32.62 18.15
CA ILE A 986 47.03 -33.90 18.21
C ILE A 986 45.84 -33.74 19.18
N PRO A 987 44.60 -34.08 18.78
CA PRO A 987 43.46 -34.01 19.69
C PRO A 987 43.68 -34.83 20.96
N ALA A 988 43.37 -34.23 22.11
CA ALA A 988 43.40 -34.94 23.39
C ALA A 988 42.37 -36.10 23.40
N THR A 989 42.75 -37.22 24.01
CA THR A 989 41.91 -38.40 24.19
C THR A 989 41.25 -38.40 25.57
N THR A 990 40.17 -39.15 25.75
CA THR A 990 39.58 -39.40 27.08
C THR A 990 40.43 -40.31 27.96
N ASP A 991 41.43 -40.96 27.39
CA ASP A 991 42.35 -41.82 28.12
C ASP A 991 43.34 -41.00 28.96
N ALA A 992 43.48 -41.35 30.24
CA ALA A 992 44.46 -40.76 31.14
C ALA A 992 45.87 -41.26 30.80
N LEU A 993 46.56 -40.52 29.93
CA LEU A 993 47.93 -40.81 29.50
C LEU A 993 48.92 -40.01 30.36
N LEU A 994 49.89 -40.68 30.99
CA LEU A 994 51.06 -40.03 31.60
C LEU A 994 52.14 -39.86 30.51
N PRO A 995 52.64 -38.63 30.26
CA PRO A 995 53.70 -38.41 29.28
C PRO A 995 55.03 -39.04 29.74
N ASP A 996 55.81 -39.53 28.78
CA ASP A 996 57.14 -40.13 29.03
C ASP A 996 58.18 -39.10 29.52
N TYR A 997 57.89 -37.81 29.32
CA TYR A 997 58.71 -36.68 29.75
C TYR A 997 57.94 -35.79 30.73
N PRO A 998 58.64 -35.10 31.66
CA PRO A 998 58.01 -34.12 32.53
C PRO A 998 57.22 -33.11 31.71
N PRO A 999 55.93 -32.91 32.00
CA PRO A 999 55.11 -31.99 31.23
C PRO A 999 55.59 -30.55 31.43
N GLN A 1000 55.54 -29.77 30.35
CA GLN A 1000 55.99 -28.38 30.33
C GLN A 1000 54.79 -27.44 30.33
N PHE A 1001 54.89 -26.35 31.08
CA PHE A 1001 53.99 -25.22 30.93
C PHE A 1001 54.31 -24.48 29.63
N SER A 1002 53.28 -24.23 28.83
CA SER A 1002 53.39 -23.41 27.63
C SER A 1002 52.19 -22.51 27.52
N ASP A 1003 52.44 -21.22 27.32
CA ASP A 1003 51.46 -20.33 26.71
C ASP A 1003 51.56 -20.45 25.18
N GLY A 1004 50.45 -20.26 24.50
CA GLY A 1004 50.43 -20.30 23.04
C GLY A 1004 49.11 -19.86 22.42
N TRP A 1005 49.07 -20.00 21.10
CA TRP A 1005 47.94 -19.64 20.25
C TRP A 1005 47.60 -20.84 19.40
N LEU A 1006 46.31 -21.17 19.40
CA LEU A 1006 45.74 -22.24 18.63
C LEU A 1006 45.13 -21.66 17.35
N THR A 1007 45.58 -22.14 16.19
CA THR A 1007 45.02 -21.82 14.88
C THR A 1007 44.43 -23.06 14.22
N VAL A 1008 43.44 -22.86 13.35
CA VAL A 1008 42.82 -23.95 12.60
C VAL A 1008 42.74 -23.63 11.12
N LYS A 1009 43.38 -24.44 10.29
CA LYS A 1009 43.16 -24.39 8.84
C LYS A 1009 41.97 -25.26 8.50
N LEU A 1010 40.84 -24.64 8.18
CA LEU A 1010 39.65 -25.36 7.72
C LEU A 1010 39.95 -26.08 6.41
N LEU A 1011 39.59 -27.35 6.35
CA LEU A 1011 39.75 -28.18 5.15
C LEU A 1011 38.58 -27.90 4.16
N PRO A 1012 38.81 -27.77 2.84
CA PRO A 1012 37.77 -27.43 1.88
C PRO A 1012 36.63 -28.44 1.83
N ASN A 1013 35.37 -27.98 1.75
CA ASN A 1013 34.17 -28.82 1.67
C ASN A 1013 34.19 -29.84 0.50
N ALA A 1014 34.97 -29.58 -0.56
CA ALA A 1014 35.08 -30.42 -1.75
C ALA A 1014 35.86 -31.74 -1.55
N VAL A 1015 36.53 -31.95 -0.41
CA VAL A 1015 37.39 -33.13 -0.16
C VAL A 1015 36.64 -34.31 0.52
N TYR A 1016 35.33 -34.19 0.76
CA TYR A 1016 34.60 -35.03 1.72
C TYR A 1016 33.56 -36.08 1.23
N PRO A 1017 33.55 -36.61 -0.01
CA PRO A 1017 32.63 -37.71 -0.36
C PRO A 1017 32.77 -38.97 0.52
N ALA A 1018 33.92 -39.17 1.20
CA ALA A 1018 34.21 -40.39 1.95
C ALA A 1018 33.66 -40.42 3.41
N LEU A 1019 33.14 -39.31 3.95
CA LEU A 1019 32.79 -39.18 5.39
C LEU A 1019 31.35 -38.71 5.66
N GLN A 1020 30.49 -38.62 4.64
CA GLN A 1020 29.07 -38.27 4.82
C GLN A 1020 28.31 -39.44 5.47
N GLN A 1021 27.47 -39.14 6.47
CA GLN A 1021 26.50 -40.13 6.95
C GLN A 1021 25.49 -40.36 5.82
N SER A 1022 25.63 -41.51 5.15
CA SER A 1022 24.78 -41.91 4.04
C SER A 1022 23.50 -42.54 4.57
N ASN A 1023 22.38 -41.85 4.40
CA ASN A 1023 21.08 -42.23 4.92
C ASN A 1023 20.17 -42.71 3.77
N GLU A 1024 19.64 -43.92 3.88
CA GLU A 1024 18.76 -44.49 2.86
C GLU A 1024 17.30 -44.08 3.10
N ILE A 1025 16.69 -43.47 2.08
CA ILE A 1025 15.25 -43.21 2.05
C ILE A 1025 14.53 -44.43 1.49
N VAL A 1026 13.64 -45.00 2.29
CA VAL A 1026 12.96 -46.28 1.99
C VAL A 1026 11.45 -46.13 1.78
N CYS A 1027 10.84 -45.02 2.19
CA CYS A 1027 9.41 -44.74 1.99
C CYS A 1027 9.13 -43.22 1.95
N ALA A 1028 7.94 -42.84 1.51
CA ALA A 1028 7.46 -41.45 1.51
C ALA A 1028 6.07 -41.34 2.15
N ARG A 1029 5.81 -40.26 2.88
CA ARG A 1029 4.48 -39.90 3.41
C ARG A 1029 3.86 -38.82 2.52
N ARG A 1030 2.66 -39.09 2.00
CA ARG A 1030 1.99 -38.25 1.01
C ARG A 1030 0.65 -37.71 1.52
N ARG A 1031 0.32 -36.47 1.15
CA ARG A 1031 -1.00 -35.85 1.32
C ARG A 1031 -1.36 -35.09 0.05
N GLY A 1032 -2.53 -35.34 -0.54
CA GLY A 1032 -2.94 -34.70 -1.80
C GLY A 1032 -1.98 -34.92 -2.98
N GLY A 1033 -1.32 -36.09 -3.06
CA GLY A 1033 -0.35 -36.40 -4.13
C GLY A 1033 1.04 -35.78 -3.95
N ARG A 1034 1.28 -34.98 -2.90
CA ARG A 1034 2.57 -34.35 -2.59
C ARG A 1034 3.28 -35.08 -1.47
N ILE A 1035 4.59 -35.26 -1.59
CA ILE A 1035 5.44 -35.82 -0.53
C ILE A 1035 5.64 -34.76 0.55
N GLU A 1036 5.16 -35.02 1.77
CA GLU A 1036 5.31 -34.15 2.95
C GLU A 1036 6.39 -34.66 3.92
N GLY A 1037 6.66 -35.97 3.89
CA GLY A 1037 7.71 -36.60 4.70
C GLY A 1037 8.41 -37.76 3.99
N LEU A 1038 9.62 -38.06 4.42
CA LEU A 1038 10.45 -39.16 3.92
C LEU A 1038 10.86 -40.05 5.08
N GLY A 1039 10.75 -41.37 4.90
CA GLY A 1039 11.17 -42.35 5.92
C GLY A 1039 12.58 -42.83 5.69
N LEU A 1040 13.40 -42.67 6.72
CA LEU A 1040 14.81 -42.99 6.75
C LEU A 1040 15.02 -44.29 7.49
N ARG A 1041 15.81 -45.20 6.92
CA ARG A 1041 16.21 -46.42 7.61
C ARG A 1041 17.48 -46.14 8.42
N ASN A 1042 17.37 -46.21 9.75
CA ASN A 1042 18.53 -46.13 10.65
C ASN A 1042 19.36 -47.43 10.60
N PRO A 1043 20.63 -47.41 11.08
CA PRO A 1043 21.49 -48.60 11.16
C PRO A 1043 20.86 -49.79 11.89
N ASP A 1044 19.97 -49.51 12.87
CA ASP A 1044 19.25 -50.51 13.67
C ASP A 1044 17.99 -51.08 12.96
N GLY A 1045 17.74 -50.69 11.70
CA GLY A 1045 16.62 -51.19 10.89
C GLY A 1045 15.28 -50.49 11.11
N VAL A 1046 15.16 -49.60 12.09
CA VAL A 1046 13.95 -48.79 12.37
C VAL A 1046 13.80 -47.66 11.35
N VAL A 1047 12.56 -47.45 10.87
CA VAL A 1047 12.23 -46.37 9.93
C VAL A 1047 11.70 -45.15 10.68
N VAL A 1048 12.37 -43.99 10.54
CA VAL A 1048 11.95 -42.70 11.13
C VAL A 1048 11.50 -41.76 10.02
N VAL A 1049 10.32 -41.14 10.16
CA VAL A 1049 9.78 -40.20 9.17
C VAL A 1049 10.17 -38.76 9.51
N LEU A 1050 10.93 -38.11 8.62
CA LEU A 1050 11.25 -36.68 8.71
C LEU A 1050 10.43 -35.87 7.71
N LYS A 1051 10.07 -34.64 8.09
CA LYS A 1051 9.44 -33.68 7.16
C LYS A 1051 10.42 -33.32 6.03
N VAL A 1052 9.91 -33.05 4.82
CA VAL A 1052 10.76 -32.66 3.67
C VAL A 1052 11.63 -31.44 3.98
N ALA A 1053 11.08 -30.44 4.69
CA ALA A 1053 11.82 -29.26 5.12
C ALA A 1053 13.03 -29.62 6.00
N GLU A 1054 12.90 -30.64 6.84
CA GLU A 1054 13.97 -31.10 7.73
C GLU A 1054 15.06 -31.86 6.96
N VAL A 1055 14.68 -32.66 5.97
CA VAL A 1055 15.64 -33.32 5.07
C VAL A 1055 16.41 -32.28 4.22
N ILE A 1056 15.74 -31.23 3.74
CA ILE A 1056 16.38 -30.10 3.05
C ILE A 1056 17.37 -29.39 3.99
N ARG A 1057 16.97 -29.15 5.25
CA ARG A 1057 17.83 -28.57 6.27
C ARG A 1057 19.08 -29.42 6.51
N LEU A 1058 18.92 -30.74 6.67
CA LEU A 1058 20.01 -31.70 6.90
C LEU A 1058 20.94 -31.82 5.69
N LEU A 1059 20.41 -31.84 4.46
CA LEU A 1059 21.24 -31.77 3.24
C LEU A 1059 22.05 -30.48 3.18
N GLY A 1060 21.44 -29.35 3.57
CA GLY A 1060 22.09 -28.06 3.65
C GLY A 1060 23.28 -28.01 4.61
N THR A 1061 23.34 -28.91 5.61
CA THR A 1061 24.48 -29.00 6.53
C THR A 1061 25.74 -29.63 5.90
N GLY A 1062 25.61 -30.34 4.77
CA GLY A 1062 26.70 -31.10 4.15
C GLY A 1062 27.17 -32.33 4.93
N ARG A 1063 26.70 -32.55 6.17
CA ARG A 1063 27.04 -33.69 7.05
C ARG A 1063 26.29 -34.97 6.68
N HIS A 1064 25.13 -34.83 6.04
CA HIS A 1064 24.26 -35.93 5.64
C HIS A 1064 24.16 -36.01 4.12
N ALA A 1065 24.29 -37.22 3.59
CA ALA A 1065 23.87 -37.54 2.23
C ALA A 1065 22.64 -38.43 2.33
N PHE A 1066 21.58 -38.10 1.58
CA PHE A 1066 20.44 -38.98 1.45
C PHE A 1066 20.45 -39.60 0.06
N PHE A 1067 20.09 -40.88 -0.02
CA PHE A 1067 19.97 -41.58 -1.28
C PHE A 1067 18.75 -42.49 -1.23
N THR A 1068 18.22 -42.82 -2.40
CA THR A 1068 17.24 -43.90 -2.57
C THR A 1068 17.84 -44.98 -3.47
N ARG A 1069 17.21 -46.16 -3.52
CA ARG A 1069 17.59 -47.22 -4.44
C ARG A 1069 16.52 -47.37 -5.51
N ASP A 1070 16.95 -47.51 -6.76
CA ASP A 1070 16.04 -47.87 -7.84
C ASP A 1070 15.62 -49.35 -7.77
N ALA A 1071 14.72 -49.76 -8.66
CA ALA A 1071 14.23 -51.15 -8.74
C ALA A 1071 15.34 -52.18 -9.04
N ALA A 1072 16.52 -51.74 -9.51
CA ALA A 1072 17.70 -52.56 -9.76
C ALA A 1072 18.72 -52.50 -8.60
N GLY A 1073 18.39 -51.83 -7.49
CA GLY A 1073 19.22 -51.71 -6.29
C GLY A 1073 20.33 -50.65 -6.38
N ARG A 1074 20.39 -49.86 -7.45
CA ARG A 1074 21.41 -48.82 -7.67
C ARG A 1074 21.09 -47.59 -6.82
N ARG A 1075 22.12 -47.01 -6.19
CA ARG A 1075 21.98 -45.78 -5.38
C ARG A 1075 21.76 -44.56 -6.28
N ALA A 1076 20.78 -43.73 -5.94
CA ALA A 1076 20.56 -42.41 -6.51
C ALA A 1076 20.55 -41.37 -5.38
N GLY A 1077 21.51 -40.42 -5.39
CA GLY A 1077 21.60 -39.37 -4.38
C GLY A 1077 20.42 -38.40 -4.44
N LEU A 1078 20.12 -37.74 -3.33
CA LEU A 1078 19.14 -36.67 -3.24
C LEU A 1078 19.82 -35.31 -3.19
N THR A 1079 19.26 -34.36 -3.94
CA THR A 1079 19.75 -32.99 -4.09
C THR A 1079 18.62 -32.00 -3.83
N VAL A 1080 18.97 -30.81 -3.34
CA VAL A 1080 18.01 -29.71 -3.14
C VAL A 1080 18.01 -28.85 -4.40
N VAL A 1081 16.83 -28.59 -4.95
CA VAL A 1081 16.63 -27.68 -6.08
C VAL A 1081 15.79 -26.51 -5.63
N GLN A 1082 16.23 -25.29 -5.99
CA GLN A 1082 15.49 -24.06 -5.74
C GLN A 1082 14.76 -23.62 -7.00
N ARG A 1083 13.48 -23.24 -6.86
CA ARG A 1083 12.66 -22.67 -7.93
C ARG A 1083 12.88 -21.15 -8.03
N ARG A 1084 12.44 -20.55 -9.13
CA ARG A 1084 12.51 -19.09 -9.36
C ARG A 1084 11.74 -18.26 -8.32
N ASP A 1085 10.73 -18.85 -7.67
CA ASP A 1085 9.94 -18.24 -6.59
C ASP A 1085 10.64 -18.36 -5.20
N GLY A 1086 11.87 -18.90 -5.15
CA GLY A 1086 12.63 -19.09 -3.93
C GLY A 1086 12.30 -20.39 -3.17
N SER A 1087 11.24 -21.12 -3.53
CA SER A 1087 10.86 -22.37 -2.86
C SER A 1087 11.85 -23.50 -3.15
N ARG A 1088 12.17 -24.30 -2.12
CA ARG A 1088 13.14 -25.41 -2.19
C ARG A 1088 12.40 -26.76 -2.18
N TYR A 1089 12.83 -27.70 -3.03
CA TYR A 1089 12.31 -29.06 -3.07
C TYR A 1089 13.42 -30.10 -3.28
N LEU A 1090 13.12 -31.37 -3.00
CA LEU A 1090 14.05 -32.50 -3.14
C LEU A 1090 13.92 -33.16 -4.50
N ARG A 1091 15.06 -33.52 -5.09
CA ARG A 1091 15.17 -34.20 -6.38
C ARG A 1091 16.21 -35.32 -6.29
N SER A 1092 15.96 -36.49 -6.88
CA SER A 1092 17.00 -37.52 -7.02
C SER A 1092 17.93 -37.26 -8.20
N GLU A 1093 19.19 -37.70 -8.13
CA GLU A 1093 20.19 -37.58 -9.21
C GLU A 1093 19.73 -38.25 -10.52
N GLN A 1094 18.81 -39.22 -10.44
CA GLN A 1094 18.24 -39.94 -11.58
C GLN A 1094 16.94 -39.33 -12.12
N ASP A 1095 16.46 -38.21 -11.59
CA ASP A 1095 15.20 -37.55 -12.01
C ASP A 1095 15.25 -36.94 -13.42
N ARG A 1096 16.22 -37.32 -14.27
CA ARG A 1096 16.21 -37.08 -15.72
C ARG A 1096 15.62 -38.25 -16.52
N ILE A 1097 15.24 -39.34 -15.85
CA ILE A 1097 14.60 -40.52 -16.46
C ILE A 1097 13.24 -40.69 -15.79
N GLU A 1098 12.17 -40.62 -16.56
CA GLU A 1098 10.83 -40.89 -16.04
C GLU A 1098 10.59 -42.39 -15.86
N PRO A 1099 9.90 -42.79 -14.78
CA PRO A 1099 9.39 -41.94 -13.69
C PRO A 1099 10.37 -41.80 -12.50
N ASN A 1100 10.24 -40.66 -11.80
CA ASN A 1100 11.04 -40.25 -10.63
C ASN A 1100 11.07 -41.31 -9.51
N ASN A 1101 12.27 -41.63 -9.02
CA ASN A 1101 12.50 -42.64 -7.99
C ASN A 1101 11.87 -42.29 -6.63
N LEU A 1102 11.78 -41.00 -6.27
CA LEU A 1102 11.10 -40.55 -5.05
C LEU A 1102 9.59 -40.79 -5.10
N MET A 1103 8.98 -40.62 -6.28
CA MET A 1103 7.53 -40.81 -6.47
C MET A 1103 7.13 -42.29 -6.41
N ARG A 1104 8.06 -43.21 -6.70
CA ARG A 1104 7.86 -44.66 -6.63
C ARG A 1104 8.12 -45.29 -5.25
N LEU A 1105 8.58 -44.51 -4.26
CA LEU A 1105 8.78 -45.02 -2.91
C LEU A 1105 7.45 -45.53 -2.30
N PRO A 1106 7.44 -46.65 -1.58
CA PRO A 1106 6.24 -47.11 -0.88
C PRO A 1106 5.81 -46.09 0.18
N ASP A 1107 4.54 -46.14 0.60
CA ASP A 1107 4.08 -45.30 1.71
C ASP A 1107 4.75 -45.71 3.02
N CYS A 1108 5.06 -44.71 3.86
CA CYS A 1108 5.69 -45.00 5.15
C CYS A 1108 4.72 -45.73 6.09
N PRO A 1109 5.21 -46.73 6.86
CA PRO A 1109 4.40 -47.41 7.87
C PRO A 1109 3.84 -46.37 8.87
N SER A 1110 2.59 -46.60 9.28
CA SER A 1110 1.82 -45.73 10.17
C SER A 1110 2.45 -45.58 11.54
#